data_AF-A0A9W6FAB6-F1
#
_entry.id   AF-A0A9W6FAB6-F1
#
_cell.length_a   1.000
_cell.length_b   1.000
_cell.length_c   1.000
_cell.angle_alpha   90.00
_cell.angle_beta   90.00
_cell.angle_gamma   90.00
#
_symmetry.space_group_name_H-M   'P 1'
#
loop_
_entity.id
_entity.type
_entity.pdbx_description
1 polymer ?
#
loop_
_entity_poly.entity_id
_entity_poly.type
_entity_poly.pdbx_seq_one_letter_code
_entity_poly.pdbx_strand_id
1 'polypeptide(L)'
;MSLQLSSLHHLLWKDRKELIATQVESTVSMLTHFAAQAQSGAMTLDEAQHRAKEAARAIRYGDDDYVFIYDPQGLRVMHPDTEREGTNAWEATDANGKLHIREMIVTAREGGGFTEYFVARLSGGDPLPKLSYSTLFAPWGWTVGAGLYVDDITADFMAEMRRSGLWSGLLLLALIACAIPLSRSISKPIKALTAMMGRLAQGQTDDTVPGAARRDEIGAMARAVETFRAATIDRDRLARDADAVNARQAEMVEQTNLRAAQLQHFVGAISTGFDRLSRGDLTVRITDPVAPEFDAVKDQFNTSLGQLDEALGLVVDGVAVIRGGLAEISAAAHDLAHRTEQQAANLEETVAALNEVSRGVDQAAEGVSTAQTSAETAQRNAQGGGEIVQKAVGAVGEIEESTRQIGTIITVIDEIAFQTNLLALNAGIEAARAGEAGRGFAVVAHEVRALAHKTAEAAHQIKDLIGASTVHVREGAGLVRSSGASLVTIVEEVSAVRTIITMIASSAREQSQSLRALSAGADQMDKVTQQNAAMVEETTAAARALEEQTDQLASKARQFRTTPQQALRPAAVEPRRAAGWRFGAPKVQAVGTAPTIPDAKRQGIMTLKMPTAKGWAPGHVPDTAPGLAVNAFASGLEHPRWIEVLPNGDVLVAESKEQPNPPKTLMDHAAQATMRRARAIGTSANRITLWRDTDGDGVAETREVFLERQNQPFGMALVGDTFYVGNTDGIVAFPYEAGQTTITAAGRRLVTFKPNGHWTRSLIVSPDGASLYAGVGSLSNIGDQGMEAEEGRAAIWRLDLETEQAGIFASGLRNAVGMAWEPSTGTLWTVVNERDGLGDETPPDYLTSVREGGFYGWPYCYWGQTVDDRVPQDPALVARAITPDYALGGHTASLGLCWMPAGTLPGFPDGMVIGQHGSWNRSTLSGYRVIFVPFAGGKPSGPPRDILSGFLSDDEKTAYGRPVGVAIGADAKSLLVADDVGDIIWRVTAA
;
A
#
# COMPACT_ATOMS: atom_id res chain seq x y z
N MET A 1 25.96 -16.37 11.79
CA MET A 1 25.20 -17.38 11.01
C MET A 1 24.41 -18.34 11.90
N SER A 2 25.01 -18.99 12.91
CA SER A 2 24.29 -19.86 13.87
C SER A 2 23.14 -19.15 14.61
N LEU A 3 23.34 -17.90 15.04
CA LEU A 3 22.29 -17.07 15.67
C LEU A 3 21.12 -16.74 14.72
N GLN A 4 21.40 -16.55 13.42
CA GLN A 4 20.37 -16.27 12.41
C GLN A 4 19.57 -17.54 12.07
N LEU A 5 20.25 -18.69 11.92
CA LEU A 5 19.57 -19.98 11.71
C LEU A 5 18.69 -20.36 12.92
N SER A 6 19.17 -20.11 14.15
CA SER A 6 18.43 -20.38 15.38
C SER A 6 17.20 -19.49 15.52
N SER A 7 17.33 -18.18 15.23
CA SER A 7 16.19 -17.25 15.22
C SER A 7 15.14 -17.65 14.19
N LEU A 8 15.57 -18.10 13.01
CA LEU A 8 14.67 -18.52 11.92
C LEU A 8 13.92 -19.82 12.27
N HIS A 9 14.63 -20.78 12.86
CA HIS A 9 14.03 -22.01 13.37
C HIS A 9 12.96 -21.72 14.43
N HIS A 10 13.25 -20.84 15.39
CA HIS A 10 12.30 -20.47 16.44
C HIS A 10 11.03 -19.81 15.87
N LEU A 11 11.15 -19.01 14.80
CA LEU A 11 10.01 -18.34 14.17
C LEU A 11 9.09 -19.36 13.48
N LEU A 12 9.66 -20.27 12.70
CA LEU A 12 8.89 -21.34 12.03
C LEU A 12 8.19 -22.27 13.03
N TRP A 13 8.84 -22.60 14.14
CA TRP A 13 8.22 -23.38 15.21
C TRP A 13 7.06 -22.67 15.89
N LYS A 14 7.17 -21.35 16.10
CA LYS A 14 6.11 -20.54 16.69
C LYS A 14 4.87 -20.52 15.78
N ASP A 15 5.07 -20.30 14.48
CA ASP A 15 3.97 -20.26 13.51
C ASP A 15 3.23 -21.60 13.41
N ARG A 16 3.96 -22.73 13.43
CA ARG A 16 3.33 -24.07 13.46
C ARG A 16 2.48 -24.26 14.72
N LYS A 17 2.97 -23.83 15.87
CA LYS A 17 2.22 -23.89 17.14
C LYS A 17 0.93 -23.09 17.07
N GLU A 18 0.99 -21.86 16.55
CA GLU A 18 -0.19 -20.99 16.39
C GLU A 18 -1.22 -21.60 15.42
N LEU A 19 -0.79 -22.10 14.26
CA LEU A 19 -1.68 -22.73 13.27
C LEU A 19 -2.51 -23.88 13.86
N ILE A 20 -1.86 -24.80 14.59
CA ILE A 20 -2.54 -25.96 15.17
C ILE A 20 -3.51 -25.52 16.28
N ALA A 21 -3.10 -24.56 17.11
CA ALA A 21 -3.96 -24.02 18.16
C ALA A 21 -5.23 -23.39 17.57
N THR A 22 -5.09 -22.55 16.53
CA THR A 22 -6.23 -21.96 15.82
C THR A 22 -7.15 -23.02 15.21
N GLN A 23 -6.59 -24.10 14.67
CA GLN A 23 -7.40 -25.17 14.10
C GLN A 23 -8.23 -25.90 15.17
N VAL A 24 -7.64 -26.15 16.34
CA VAL A 24 -8.36 -26.72 17.50
C VAL A 24 -9.43 -25.76 18.00
N GLU A 25 -9.14 -24.47 18.11
CA GLU A 25 -10.12 -23.46 18.51
C GLU A 25 -11.31 -23.39 17.55
N SER A 26 -11.05 -23.39 16.24
CA SER A 26 -12.08 -23.44 15.20
C SER A 26 -12.96 -24.69 15.33
N THR A 27 -12.35 -25.86 15.57
CA THR A 27 -13.10 -27.08 15.84
C THR A 27 -13.92 -26.96 17.12
N VAL A 28 -13.37 -26.44 18.21
CA VAL A 28 -14.11 -26.24 19.48
C VAL A 28 -15.30 -25.30 19.29
N SER A 29 -15.15 -24.20 18.54
CA SER A 29 -16.28 -23.30 18.20
C SER A 29 -17.36 -24.03 17.41
N MET A 30 -16.97 -24.87 16.44
CA MET A 30 -17.90 -25.71 15.68
C MET A 30 -18.64 -26.71 16.57
N LEU A 31 -17.93 -27.42 17.46
CA LEU A 31 -18.56 -28.34 18.43
C LEU A 31 -19.51 -27.59 19.39
N THR A 32 -19.15 -26.36 19.78
CA THR A 32 -19.99 -25.50 20.63
C THR A 32 -21.33 -25.19 19.97
N HIS A 33 -21.37 -24.96 18.66
CA HIS A 33 -22.61 -24.77 17.91
C HIS A 33 -23.54 -25.99 18.02
N PHE A 34 -23.03 -27.20 17.80
CA PHE A 34 -23.82 -28.43 17.92
C PHE A 34 -24.25 -28.71 19.36
N ALA A 35 -23.38 -28.44 20.34
CA ALA A 35 -23.74 -28.57 21.75
C ALA A 35 -24.87 -27.61 22.17
N ALA A 36 -24.87 -26.38 21.65
CA ALA A 36 -25.95 -25.42 21.89
C ALA A 36 -27.28 -25.89 21.28
N GLN A 37 -27.27 -26.46 20.07
CA GLN A 37 -28.46 -27.05 19.46
C GLN A 37 -29.03 -28.21 20.28
N ALA A 38 -28.16 -29.10 20.78
CA ALA A 38 -28.56 -30.18 21.68
C ALA A 38 -29.15 -29.64 22.99
N GLN A 39 -28.54 -28.61 23.58
CA GLN A 39 -29.00 -28.01 24.84
C GLN A 39 -30.34 -27.28 24.69
N SER A 40 -30.60 -26.68 23.53
CA SER A 40 -31.87 -26.02 23.21
C SER A 40 -33.03 -26.99 22.90
N GLY A 41 -32.74 -28.28 22.76
CA GLY A 41 -33.71 -29.30 22.35
C GLY A 41 -34.02 -29.31 20.85
N ALA A 42 -33.35 -28.47 20.04
CA ALA A 42 -33.48 -28.45 18.59
C ALA A 42 -32.93 -29.74 17.92
N MET A 43 -32.09 -30.49 18.63
CA MET A 43 -31.48 -31.74 18.17
C MET A 43 -31.24 -32.67 19.37
N THR A 44 -31.24 -33.99 19.16
CA THR A 44 -30.85 -34.93 20.23
C THR A 44 -29.33 -34.88 20.45
N LEU A 45 -28.87 -35.27 21.65
CA LEU A 45 -27.44 -35.30 21.96
C LEU A 45 -26.66 -36.23 21.01
N ASP A 46 -27.20 -37.41 20.73
CA ASP A 46 -26.58 -38.39 19.83
C ASP A 46 -26.48 -37.85 18.41
N GLU A 47 -27.53 -37.18 17.92
CA GLU A 47 -27.52 -36.58 16.60
C GLU A 47 -26.55 -35.39 16.51
N ALA A 48 -26.48 -34.54 17.54
CA ALA A 48 -25.53 -33.44 17.61
C ALA A 48 -24.09 -33.92 17.65
N GLN A 49 -23.79 -34.95 18.45
CA GLN A 49 -22.48 -35.57 18.50
C GLN A 49 -22.11 -36.25 17.18
N HIS A 50 -23.05 -36.93 16.52
CA HIS A 50 -22.83 -37.53 15.21
C HIS A 50 -22.49 -36.47 14.15
N ARG A 51 -23.29 -35.41 14.03
CA ARG A 51 -23.05 -34.31 13.07
C ARG A 51 -21.75 -33.57 13.37
N ALA A 52 -21.45 -33.37 14.65
CA ALA A 52 -20.20 -32.75 15.09
C ALA A 52 -18.97 -33.57 14.71
N LYS A 53 -19.02 -34.91 14.85
CA LYS A 53 -17.93 -35.80 14.38
C LYS A 53 -17.73 -35.71 12.87
N GLU A 54 -18.80 -35.75 12.09
CA GLU A 54 -18.72 -35.66 10.63
C GLU A 54 -18.17 -34.31 10.17
N ALA A 55 -18.62 -33.21 10.79
CA ALA A 55 -18.12 -31.88 10.51
C ALA A 55 -16.62 -31.73 10.87
N ALA A 56 -16.20 -32.25 12.04
CA ALA A 56 -14.79 -32.24 12.43
C ALA A 56 -13.93 -33.17 11.55
N ARG A 57 -14.48 -34.29 11.06
CA ARG A 57 -13.80 -35.22 10.14
C ARG A 57 -13.49 -34.58 8.79
N ALA A 58 -14.31 -33.65 8.31
CA ALA A 58 -14.09 -32.95 7.04
C ALA A 58 -12.93 -31.95 7.08
N ILE A 59 -12.45 -31.58 8.28
CA ILE A 59 -11.37 -30.61 8.45
C ILE A 59 -10.03 -31.23 8.03
N ARG A 60 -9.44 -30.69 6.96
CA ARG A 60 -8.07 -30.98 6.50
C ARG A 60 -7.30 -29.68 6.33
N TYR A 61 -6.02 -29.69 6.65
CA TYR A 61 -5.11 -28.53 6.53
C TYR A 61 -3.68 -29.03 6.26
N GLY A 62 -2.79 -28.13 5.85
CA GLY A 62 -1.41 -28.53 5.55
C GLY A 62 -1.30 -29.60 4.46
N ASP A 63 -0.38 -30.56 4.64
CA ASP A 63 -0.16 -31.70 3.74
C ASP A 63 -0.92 -32.94 4.25
N ASP A 64 -2.25 -32.87 4.19
CA ASP A 64 -3.19 -33.90 4.68
C ASP A 64 -3.18 -34.08 6.22
N ASP A 65 -2.94 -32.97 6.94
CA ASP A 65 -3.06 -32.91 8.39
C ASP A 65 -4.54 -32.80 8.81
N TYR A 66 -4.82 -33.21 10.03
CA TYR A 66 -6.18 -33.54 10.43
C TYR A 66 -6.47 -33.25 11.90
N VAL A 67 -7.77 -33.25 12.21
CA VAL A 67 -8.33 -33.15 13.56
C VAL A 67 -8.69 -34.54 14.07
N PHE A 68 -8.56 -34.77 15.36
CA PHE A 68 -8.92 -36.01 16.05
C PHE A 68 -9.59 -35.71 17.40
N ILE A 69 -10.42 -36.64 17.87
CA ILE A 69 -11.14 -36.51 19.14
C ILE A 69 -11.02 -37.79 19.96
N TYR A 70 -10.68 -37.63 21.24
CA TYR A 70 -10.65 -38.71 22.23
C TYR A 70 -11.64 -38.46 23.37
N ASP A 71 -12.14 -39.53 23.97
CA ASP A 71 -12.89 -39.45 25.22
C ASP A 71 -11.93 -39.39 26.45
N PRO A 72 -12.47 -39.22 27.67
CA PRO A 72 -11.67 -39.20 28.90
C PRO A 72 -10.89 -40.51 29.18
N GLN A 73 -11.24 -41.63 28.57
CA GLN A 73 -10.66 -42.95 28.79
C GLN A 73 -9.73 -43.39 27.64
N GLY A 74 -9.46 -42.50 26.67
CA GLY A 74 -8.61 -42.76 25.53
C GLY A 74 -9.29 -43.47 24.37
N LEU A 75 -10.62 -43.59 24.36
CA LEU A 75 -11.38 -44.07 23.22
C LEU A 75 -11.29 -43.06 22.07
N ARG A 76 -11.02 -43.55 20.86
CA ARG A 76 -11.09 -42.74 19.63
C ARG A 76 -12.55 -42.44 19.28
N VAL A 77 -12.98 -41.24 19.60
CA VAL A 77 -14.34 -40.75 19.30
C VAL A 77 -14.46 -40.36 17.84
N MET A 78 -13.45 -39.68 17.30
CA MET A 78 -13.37 -39.30 15.89
C MET A 78 -11.92 -39.33 15.42
N HIS A 79 -11.68 -39.98 14.27
CA HIS A 79 -10.38 -39.97 13.60
C HIS A 79 -10.59 -40.13 12.08
N PRO A 80 -9.79 -39.48 11.21
CA PRO A 80 -9.95 -39.59 9.76
C PRO A 80 -9.95 -41.02 9.23
N ASP A 81 -9.08 -41.86 9.78
CA ASP A 81 -9.11 -43.31 9.59
C ASP A 81 -10.25 -43.90 10.46
N THR A 82 -11.37 -44.19 9.81
CA THR A 82 -12.62 -44.66 10.44
C THR A 82 -12.48 -46.05 11.04
N GLU A 83 -11.55 -46.89 10.57
CA GLU A 83 -11.30 -48.23 11.13
C GLU A 83 -10.75 -48.14 12.57
N ARG A 84 -10.20 -46.97 12.95
CA ARG A 84 -9.66 -46.73 14.29
C ARG A 84 -10.70 -46.20 15.27
N GLU A 85 -11.89 -45.79 14.83
CA GLU A 85 -12.91 -45.26 15.73
C GLU A 85 -13.46 -46.37 16.64
N GLY A 86 -13.76 -46.01 17.90
CA GLY A 86 -14.18 -46.98 18.90
C GLY A 86 -13.05 -47.88 19.44
N THR A 87 -11.81 -47.72 18.99
CA THR A 87 -10.65 -48.38 19.61
C THR A 87 -10.08 -47.53 20.76
N ASN A 88 -9.58 -48.18 21.81
CA ASN A 88 -8.94 -47.51 22.93
C ASN A 88 -7.44 -47.34 22.67
N ALA A 89 -6.95 -46.10 22.76
CA ALA A 89 -5.56 -45.72 22.51
C ALA A 89 -4.84 -45.23 23.78
N TRP A 90 -5.38 -45.47 24.97
CA TRP A 90 -4.83 -45.02 26.26
C TRP A 90 -3.44 -45.59 26.57
N GLU A 91 -3.15 -46.79 26.06
CA GLU A 91 -1.84 -47.47 26.20
C GLU A 91 -1.04 -47.46 24.89
N ALA A 92 -1.52 -46.76 23.86
CA ALA A 92 -0.82 -46.69 22.58
C ALA A 92 0.46 -45.85 22.71
N THR A 93 1.59 -46.44 22.32
CA THR A 93 2.87 -45.73 22.26
C THR A 93 3.17 -45.26 20.85
N ASP A 94 3.94 -44.17 20.76
CA ASP A 94 4.55 -43.72 19.52
C ASP A 94 5.80 -44.58 19.16
N ALA A 95 6.49 -44.26 18.07
CA ALA A 95 7.66 -45.02 17.63
C ALA A 95 8.86 -45.01 18.61
N ASN A 96 8.88 -44.06 19.56
CA ASN A 96 9.91 -43.92 20.58
C ASN A 96 9.45 -44.43 21.96
N GLY A 97 8.29 -45.09 22.05
CA GLY A 97 7.74 -45.62 23.30
C GLY A 97 6.97 -44.61 24.14
N LYS A 98 6.69 -43.40 23.63
CA LYS A 98 5.95 -42.35 24.35
C LYS A 98 4.44 -42.61 24.30
N LEU A 99 3.78 -42.56 25.46
CA LEU A 99 2.32 -42.65 25.60
C LEU A 99 1.62 -41.34 25.19
N HIS A 100 1.80 -40.95 23.93
CA HIS A 100 1.42 -39.64 23.39
C HIS A 100 -0.09 -39.33 23.52
N ILE A 101 -0.98 -40.31 23.37
CA ILE A 101 -2.44 -40.08 23.52
C ILE A 101 -2.81 -39.80 24.98
N ARG A 102 -2.22 -40.53 25.93
CA ARG A 102 -2.42 -40.29 27.36
C ARG A 102 -1.97 -38.89 27.74
N GLU A 103 -0.79 -38.49 27.27
CA GLU A 103 -0.25 -37.15 27.49
C GLU A 103 -1.19 -36.07 26.94
N MET A 104 -1.65 -36.20 25.69
CA MET A 104 -2.59 -35.24 25.09
C MET A 104 -3.88 -35.08 25.89
N ILE A 105 -4.46 -36.17 26.41
CA ILE A 105 -5.70 -36.14 27.21
C ILE A 105 -5.45 -35.49 28.57
N VAL A 106 -4.31 -35.78 29.21
CA VAL A 106 -3.93 -35.15 30.48
C VAL A 106 -3.70 -33.65 30.27
N THR A 107 -2.90 -33.27 29.27
CA THR A 107 -2.61 -31.88 28.93
C THR A 107 -3.88 -31.10 28.56
N ALA A 108 -4.80 -31.71 27.82
CA ALA A 108 -6.09 -31.09 27.51
C ALA A 108 -6.91 -30.74 28.76
N ARG A 109 -6.88 -31.59 29.79
CA ARG A 109 -7.56 -31.34 31.06
C ARG A 109 -6.91 -30.25 31.91
N GLU A 110 -5.60 -30.06 31.76
CA GLU A 110 -4.82 -29.06 32.50
C GLU A 110 -4.89 -27.65 31.88
N GLY A 111 -5.78 -27.44 30.90
CA GLY A 111 -5.97 -26.15 30.24
C GLY A 111 -5.55 -26.12 28.77
N GLY A 112 -5.15 -27.27 28.21
CA GLY A 112 -4.71 -27.38 26.83
C GLY A 112 -3.21 -27.17 26.66
N GLY A 113 -2.63 -27.75 25.60
CA GLY A 113 -1.20 -27.69 25.39
C GLY A 113 -0.69 -28.54 24.23
N PHE A 114 0.63 -28.45 24.02
CA PHE A 114 1.31 -29.11 22.90
C PHE A 114 1.92 -30.45 23.30
N THR A 115 1.85 -31.43 22.40
CA THR A 115 2.47 -32.75 22.56
C THR A 115 3.24 -33.10 21.28
N GLU A 116 4.55 -33.33 21.43
CA GLU A 116 5.43 -33.82 20.35
C GLU A 116 5.60 -35.34 20.45
N TYR A 117 5.55 -36.05 19.32
CA TYR A 117 5.59 -37.51 19.23
C TYR A 117 5.90 -37.97 17.80
N PHE A 118 6.14 -39.27 17.60
CA PHE A 118 6.52 -39.84 16.29
C PHE A 118 5.47 -40.83 15.78
N VAL A 119 4.86 -40.51 14.64
CA VAL A 119 3.85 -41.37 14.00
C VAL A 119 3.99 -41.35 12.49
N ALA A 120 3.59 -42.42 11.80
CA ALA A 120 3.56 -42.45 10.35
C ALA A 120 2.36 -41.65 9.81
N ARG A 121 2.49 -41.12 8.58
CA ARG A 121 1.38 -40.49 7.84
C ARG A 121 0.23 -41.50 7.62
N LEU A 122 -0.98 -40.99 7.41
CA LEU A 122 -2.15 -41.85 7.12
C LEU A 122 -1.94 -42.69 5.85
N SER A 123 -1.20 -42.16 4.89
CA SER A 123 -0.77 -42.85 3.66
C SER A 123 0.30 -43.94 3.88
N GLY A 124 0.78 -44.12 5.12
CA GLY A 124 1.86 -45.04 5.47
C GLY A 124 3.26 -44.41 5.43
N GLY A 125 4.29 -45.22 5.67
CA GLY A 125 5.69 -44.80 5.67
C GLY A 125 6.37 -44.87 7.05
N ASP A 126 7.58 -44.31 7.13
CA ASP A 126 8.36 -44.27 8.36
C ASP A 126 7.74 -43.30 9.38
N PRO A 127 7.92 -43.53 10.70
CA PRO A 127 7.48 -42.59 11.72
C PRO A 127 8.20 -41.25 11.60
N LEU A 128 7.43 -40.17 11.49
CA LEU A 128 7.92 -38.80 11.38
C LEU A 128 7.58 -37.99 12.63
N PRO A 129 8.37 -36.96 12.97
CA PRO A 129 8.06 -36.08 14.09
C PRO A 129 6.75 -35.32 13.80
N LYS A 130 5.83 -35.38 14.76
CA LYS A 130 4.51 -34.76 14.72
C LYS A 130 4.30 -33.92 15.98
N LEU A 131 3.77 -32.72 15.78
CA LEU A 131 3.37 -31.79 16.84
C LEU A 131 1.85 -31.70 16.84
N SER A 132 1.24 -31.89 18.00
CA SER A 132 -0.21 -31.68 18.18
C SER A 132 -0.49 -30.67 19.27
N TYR A 133 -1.59 -29.93 19.15
CA TYR A 133 -2.20 -29.18 20.24
C TYR A 133 -3.51 -29.88 20.59
N SER A 134 -3.81 -30.00 21.89
CA SER A 134 -5.07 -30.56 22.37
C SER A 134 -5.69 -29.70 23.46
N THR A 135 -7.02 -29.63 23.49
CA THR A 135 -7.80 -28.94 24.53
C THR A 135 -9.05 -29.73 24.89
N LEU A 136 -9.62 -29.44 26.06
CA LEU A 136 -10.83 -30.07 26.55
C LEU A 136 -12.08 -29.33 26.06
N PHE A 137 -12.93 -30.03 25.32
CA PHE A 137 -14.31 -29.62 25.08
C PHE A 137 -15.19 -30.08 26.24
N ALA A 138 -15.34 -29.21 27.24
CA ALA A 138 -16.03 -29.51 28.50
C ALA A 138 -17.46 -30.07 28.36
N PRO A 139 -18.33 -29.61 27.43
CA PRO A 139 -19.72 -30.08 27.34
C PRO A 139 -19.87 -31.60 27.15
N TRP A 140 -18.92 -32.25 26.47
CA TRP A 140 -18.94 -33.69 26.21
C TRP A 140 -17.75 -34.45 26.81
N GLY A 141 -16.87 -33.75 27.54
CA GLY A 141 -15.63 -34.32 28.09
C GLY A 141 -14.64 -34.77 27.01
N TRP A 142 -14.78 -34.28 25.78
CA TRP A 142 -13.95 -34.71 24.66
C TRP A 142 -12.64 -33.94 24.63
N THR A 143 -11.54 -34.66 24.44
CA THR A 143 -10.24 -34.06 24.08
C THR A 143 -10.21 -33.85 22.59
N VAL A 144 -10.19 -32.59 22.17
CA VAL A 144 -10.10 -32.20 20.76
C VAL A 144 -8.66 -31.86 20.48
N GLY A 145 -8.08 -32.47 19.45
CA GLY A 145 -6.71 -32.18 19.05
C GLY A 145 -6.56 -32.07 17.54
N ALA A 146 -5.56 -31.31 17.14
CA ALA A 146 -5.11 -31.18 15.77
C ALA A 146 -3.59 -31.38 15.80
N GLY A 147 -3.01 -31.96 14.75
CA GLY A 147 -1.56 -32.09 14.68
C GLY A 147 -1.03 -32.15 13.27
N LEU A 148 0.18 -31.62 13.10
CA LEU A 148 0.93 -31.54 11.85
C LEU A 148 2.32 -32.15 11.96
N TYR A 149 2.84 -32.63 10.83
CA TYR A 149 4.21 -33.12 10.73
C TYR A 149 5.21 -31.96 10.63
N VAL A 150 6.37 -32.10 11.29
CA VAL A 150 7.43 -31.09 11.36
C VAL A 150 8.78 -31.56 10.77
N ASP A 151 8.71 -32.60 9.94
CA ASP A 151 9.87 -33.19 9.25
C ASP A 151 10.52 -32.23 8.24
N ASP A 152 9.72 -31.38 7.60
CA ASP A 152 10.16 -30.32 6.70
C ASP A 152 11.12 -29.32 7.38
N ILE A 153 10.74 -28.81 8.55
CA ILE A 153 11.52 -27.81 9.30
C ILE A 153 12.89 -28.36 9.70
N THR A 154 12.92 -29.63 10.12
CA THR A 154 14.15 -30.27 10.58
C THR A 154 15.06 -30.66 9.42
N ALA A 155 14.50 -31.15 8.30
CA ALA A 155 15.26 -31.47 7.10
C ALA A 155 15.93 -30.23 6.48
N ASP A 156 15.19 -29.13 6.34
CA ASP A 156 15.70 -27.89 5.75
C ASP A 156 16.77 -27.23 6.62
N PHE A 157 16.56 -27.22 7.94
CA PHE A 157 17.55 -26.73 8.89
C PHE A 157 18.87 -27.53 8.81
N MET A 158 18.79 -28.86 8.72
CA MET A 158 19.97 -29.73 8.62
C MET A 158 20.69 -29.60 7.27
N ALA A 159 19.96 -29.39 6.18
CA ALA A 159 20.53 -29.15 4.85
C ALA A 159 21.36 -27.85 4.82
N GLU A 160 20.86 -26.77 5.40
CA GLU A 160 21.56 -25.49 5.45
C GLU A 160 22.77 -25.53 6.41
N MET A 161 22.66 -26.28 7.51
CA MET A 161 23.77 -26.53 8.43
C MET A 161 24.92 -27.30 7.74
N ARG A 162 24.60 -28.33 6.93
CA ARG A 162 25.61 -29.09 6.15
C ARG A 162 26.32 -28.22 5.10
N ARG A 163 25.59 -27.37 4.38
CA ARG A 163 26.14 -26.44 3.38
C ARG A 163 27.10 -25.43 4.02
N SER A 164 26.71 -24.92 5.19
CA SER A 164 27.52 -24.01 6.02
C SER A 164 28.79 -24.67 6.58
N GLY A 165 28.68 -25.94 7.01
CA GLY A 165 29.80 -26.74 7.47
C GLY A 165 30.84 -27.01 6.37
N LEU A 166 30.39 -27.27 5.14
CA LEU A 166 31.26 -27.49 3.97
C LEU A 166 32.15 -26.27 3.67
N TRP A 167 31.58 -25.06 3.67
CA TRP A 167 32.35 -23.83 3.45
C TRP A 167 33.36 -23.55 4.57
N SER A 168 32.99 -23.82 5.81
CA SER A 168 33.88 -23.68 6.97
C SER A 168 35.04 -24.69 6.92
N GLY A 169 34.77 -25.91 6.47
CA GLY A 169 35.79 -26.95 6.26
C GLY A 169 36.77 -26.62 5.13
N LEU A 170 36.28 -26.06 4.01
CA LEU A 170 37.12 -25.59 2.90
C LEU A 170 38.07 -24.46 3.33
N LEU A 171 37.60 -23.53 4.16
CA LEU A 171 38.43 -22.48 4.72
C LEU A 171 39.53 -23.04 5.64
N LEU A 172 39.21 -24.04 6.47
CA LEU A 172 40.17 -24.70 7.34
C LEU A 172 41.24 -25.46 6.55
N LEU A 173 40.83 -26.15 5.47
CA LEU A 173 41.75 -26.84 4.56
C LEU A 173 42.69 -25.85 3.85
N ALA A 174 42.19 -24.68 3.43
CA ALA A 174 43.02 -23.62 2.84
C ALA A 174 44.06 -23.08 3.85
N LEU A 175 43.68 -22.91 5.11
CA LEU A 175 44.60 -22.49 6.18
C LEU A 175 45.70 -23.54 6.45
N ILE A 176 45.34 -24.82 6.46
CA ILE A 176 46.29 -25.93 6.64
C ILE A 176 47.24 -26.03 5.42
N ALA A 177 46.71 -25.86 4.20
CA ALA A 177 47.50 -25.87 2.97
C ALA A 177 48.54 -24.74 2.91
N CYS A 178 48.28 -23.60 3.56
CA CYS A 178 49.26 -22.52 3.74
C CYS A 178 50.26 -22.78 4.87
N ALA A 179 49.86 -23.43 5.96
CA ALA A 179 50.71 -23.66 7.13
C ALA A 179 51.84 -24.68 6.89
N ILE A 180 51.59 -25.73 6.10
CA ILE A 180 52.54 -26.82 5.84
C ILE A 180 53.79 -26.36 5.05
N PRO A 181 53.68 -25.64 3.91
CA PRO A 181 54.86 -25.13 3.20
C PRO A 181 55.62 -24.08 4.01
N LEU A 182 54.92 -23.23 4.79
CA LEU A 182 55.53 -22.24 5.67
C LEU A 182 56.40 -22.91 6.76
N SER A 183 55.87 -23.92 7.44
CA SER A 183 56.60 -24.71 8.45
C SER A 183 57.83 -25.42 7.88
N ARG A 184 57.74 -25.96 6.65
CA ARG A 184 58.87 -26.62 5.97
C ARG A 184 59.96 -25.63 5.53
N SER A 185 59.59 -24.40 5.17
CA SER A 185 60.54 -23.35 4.77
C SER A 185 61.46 -22.88 5.91
N ILE A 186 61.00 -23.04 7.16
CA ILE A 186 61.71 -22.64 8.39
C ILE A 186 62.48 -23.83 9.00
N SER A 187 61.85 -25.01 9.08
CA SER A 187 62.40 -26.14 9.83
C SER A 187 63.60 -26.84 9.17
N LYS A 188 63.65 -26.90 7.83
CA LYS A 188 64.74 -27.56 7.09
C LYS A 188 66.09 -26.81 7.23
N PRO A 189 66.15 -25.49 7.02
CA PRO A 189 67.39 -24.72 7.17
C PRO A 189 67.95 -24.72 8.60
N ILE A 190 67.07 -24.64 9.61
CA ILE A 190 67.49 -24.66 11.02
C ILE A 190 68.17 -25.98 11.37
N LYS A 191 67.59 -27.12 10.97
CA LYS A 191 68.22 -28.44 11.17
C LYS A 191 69.57 -28.57 10.46
N ALA A 192 69.72 -27.98 9.28
CA ALA A 192 70.99 -27.98 8.55
C ALA A 192 72.07 -27.15 9.25
N LEU A 193 71.71 -25.99 9.83
CA LEU A 193 72.61 -25.17 10.63
C LEU A 193 72.98 -25.83 11.96
N THR A 194 72.03 -26.52 12.63
CA THR A 194 72.31 -27.30 13.84
C THR A 194 73.27 -28.45 13.55
N ALA A 195 73.09 -29.17 12.44
CA ALA A 195 74.01 -30.23 12.03
C ALA A 195 75.42 -29.70 11.71
N MET A 196 75.52 -28.51 11.10
CA MET A 196 76.80 -27.85 10.84
C MET A 196 77.52 -27.46 12.14
N MET A 197 76.79 -26.93 13.13
CA MET A 197 77.38 -26.65 14.45
C MET A 197 77.84 -27.92 15.18
N GLY A 198 77.13 -29.04 15.01
CA GLY A 198 77.58 -30.34 15.52
C GLY A 198 78.91 -30.79 14.89
N ARG A 199 79.11 -30.58 13.58
CA ARG A 199 80.38 -30.90 12.90
C ARG A 199 81.52 -29.95 13.27
N LEU A 200 81.23 -28.66 13.44
CA LEU A 200 82.20 -27.67 13.94
C LEU A 200 82.65 -27.99 15.37
N ALA A 201 81.74 -28.46 16.23
CA ALA A 201 82.07 -28.92 17.59
C ALA A 201 82.95 -30.19 17.61
N GLN A 202 82.92 -31.00 16.54
CA GLN A 202 83.77 -32.18 16.35
C GLN A 202 85.11 -31.85 15.66
N GLY A 203 85.41 -30.56 15.42
CA GLY A 203 86.68 -30.10 14.84
C GLY A 203 86.76 -30.19 13.31
N GLN A 204 85.67 -30.53 12.63
CA GLN A 204 85.61 -30.59 11.16
C GLN A 204 85.30 -29.20 10.60
N THR A 205 86.28 -28.58 9.94
CA THR A 205 86.19 -27.18 9.46
C THR A 205 86.18 -27.05 7.93
N ASP A 206 86.19 -28.13 7.16
CA ASP A 206 86.31 -28.06 5.69
C ASP A 206 84.97 -27.78 4.95
N ASP A 207 83.83 -27.94 5.60
CA ASP A 207 82.50 -27.77 4.99
C ASP A 207 82.07 -26.31 4.84
N THR A 208 81.42 -25.96 3.72
CA THR A 208 80.80 -24.63 3.51
C THR A 208 79.45 -24.51 4.22
N VAL A 209 79.18 -23.40 4.90
CA VAL A 209 77.91 -23.19 5.63
C VAL A 209 76.70 -23.05 4.67
N PRO A 210 75.69 -23.94 4.74
CA PRO A 210 74.52 -23.88 3.87
C PRO A 210 73.66 -22.63 4.13
N GLY A 211 73.19 -21.97 3.07
CA GLY A 211 72.21 -20.88 3.17
C GLY A 211 72.79 -19.47 3.41
N ALA A 212 74.10 -19.27 3.32
CA ALA A 212 74.75 -17.96 3.48
C ALA A 212 74.25 -16.88 2.49
N ALA A 213 73.78 -17.29 1.30
CA ALA A 213 73.22 -16.40 0.27
C ALA A 213 71.77 -15.96 0.53
N ARG A 214 71.12 -16.44 1.59
CA ARG A 214 69.76 -16.01 1.95
C ARG A 214 69.77 -14.58 2.49
N ARG A 215 68.71 -13.83 2.14
CA ARG A 215 68.51 -12.43 2.53
C ARG A 215 67.66 -12.26 3.80
N ASP A 216 67.23 -13.36 4.42
CA ASP A 216 66.43 -13.39 5.64
C ASP A 216 67.28 -13.65 6.90
N GLU A 217 66.63 -13.68 8.06
CA GLU A 217 67.22 -13.86 9.39
C GLU A 217 67.97 -15.20 9.52
N ILE A 218 67.51 -16.23 8.80
CA ILE A 218 68.20 -17.52 8.72
C ILE A 218 69.52 -17.40 7.94
N GLY A 219 69.56 -16.56 6.91
CA GLY A 219 70.81 -16.16 6.26
C GLY A 219 71.75 -15.41 7.19
N ALA A 220 71.23 -14.59 8.11
CA ALA A 220 72.04 -13.91 9.12
C ALA A 220 72.66 -14.91 10.11
N MET A 221 71.89 -15.93 10.54
CA MET A 221 72.41 -17.03 11.36
C MET A 221 73.48 -17.86 10.63
N ALA A 222 73.29 -18.15 9.35
CA ALA A 222 74.29 -18.86 8.54
C ALA A 222 75.61 -18.08 8.44
N ARG A 223 75.57 -16.75 8.31
CA ARG A 223 76.77 -15.90 8.33
C ARG A 223 77.43 -15.83 9.71
N ALA A 224 76.65 -15.88 10.79
CA ALA A 224 77.19 -15.98 12.15
C ALA A 224 77.90 -17.32 12.40
N VAL A 225 77.37 -18.43 11.87
CA VAL A 225 78.01 -19.75 11.91
C VAL A 225 79.34 -19.77 11.14
N GLU A 226 79.42 -19.07 10.00
CA GLU A 226 80.68 -18.88 9.25
C GLU A 226 81.72 -18.11 10.07
N THR A 227 81.28 -17.11 10.84
CA THR A 227 82.15 -16.36 11.76
C THR A 227 82.68 -17.25 12.88
N PHE A 228 81.86 -18.20 13.36
CA PHE A 228 82.26 -19.19 14.36
C PHE A 228 83.26 -20.22 13.79
N ARG A 229 83.04 -20.72 12.58
CA ARG A 229 84.00 -21.57 11.84
C ARG A 229 85.36 -20.88 11.69
N ALA A 230 85.37 -19.57 11.44
CA ALA A 230 86.60 -18.77 11.39
C ALA A 230 87.27 -18.63 12.78
N ALA A 231 86.50 -18.56 13.86
CA ALA A 231 87.01 -18.47 15.23
C ALA A 231 87.59 -19.79 15.78
N THR A 232 87.09 -20.95 15.32
CA THR A 232 87.60 -22.27 15.75
C THR A 232 89.02 -22.56 15.23
N ILE A 233 89.47 -21.84 14.20
CA ILE A 233 90.83 -21.93 13.65
C ILE A 233 91.87 -21.28 14.59
N ASP A 234 91.46 -20.50 15.60
CA ASP A 234 92.34 -19.73 16.48
C ASP A 234 92.49 -20.34 17.90
N ARG A 235 92.32 -21.67 18.04
CA ARG A 235 92.34 -22.37 19.33
C ARG A 235 93.66 -23.08 19.62
N ASP A 236 94.73 -22.32 19.79
CA ASP A 236 96.02 -22.88 20.22
C ASP A 236 96.77 -22.08 21.31
N ARG A 237 96.07 -21.22 22.07
CA ARG A 237 96.70 -20.50 23.19
C ARG A 237 95.87 -20.47 24.45
N LEU A 238 96.33 -21.24 25.44
CA LEU A 238 96.08 -21.07 26.88
C LEU A 238 95.09 -22.08 27.48
N ALA A 239 95.54 -23.33 27.44
CA ALA A 239 95.50 -24.23 28.60
C ALA A 239 96.43 -23.72 29.73
N ARG A 240 96.04 -24.01 30.98
CA ARG A 240 96.72 -23.89 32.31
C ARG A 240 95.90 -23.01 33.27
N ASP A 241 95.35 -23.40 34.43
CA ASP A 241 95.39 -24.57 35.34
C ASP A 241 94.09 -24.48 36.20
N ALA A 242 93.23 -25.48 36.39
CA ALA A 242 93.33 -26.78 37.09
C ALA A 242 93.17 -26.72 38.65
N ASP A 243 91.92 -27.00 39.08
CA ASP A 243 91.49 -27.95 40.13
C ASP A 243 92.02 -27.91 41.57
N ALA A 244 91.07 -27.91 42.55
CA ALA A 244 90.96 -28.91 43.66
C ALA A 244 90.44 -28.43 45.05
N VAL A 245 89.53 -27.45 45.21
CA VAL A 245 89.03 -27.09 46.57
C VAL A 245 87.49 -26.98 46.72
N ASN A 246 86.70 -27.32 45.69
CA ASN A 246 85.23 -27.12 45.71
C ASN A 246 84.34 -28.34 46.01
N ALA A 247 84.86 -29.47 46.48
CA ALA A 247 84.09 -30.72 46.53
C ALA A 247 82.68 -30.68 47.18
N ARG A 248 82.53 -30.12 48.39
CA ARG A 248 81.33 -30.41 49.23
C ARG A 248 80.78 -29.29 50.11
N GLN A 249 81.49 -28.18 50.32
CA GLN A 249 81.06 -27.13 51.26
C GLN A 249 80.53 -25.87 50.56
N ALA A 250 80.89 -25.64 49.30
CA ALA A 250 80.40 -24.50 48.51
C ALA A 250 78.98 -24.73 47.96
N GLU A 251 78.61 -25.95 47.54
CA GLU A 251 77.30 -26.23 46.91
C GLU A 251 76.09 -25.84 47.78
N MET A 252 76.18 -25.98 49.10
CA MET A 252 75.06 -25.70 50.01
C MET A 252 74.91 -24.21 50.34
N VAL A 253 76.00 -23.44 50.31
CA VAL A 253 76.02 -21.97 50.46
C VAL A 253 75.72 -21.28 49.12
N GLU A 254 76.18 -21.86 48.00
CA GLU A 254 75.85 -21.42 46.64
C GLU A 254 74.35 -21.64 46.36
N GLN A 255 73.75 -22.78 46.73
CA GLN A 255 72.31 -23.01 46.55
C GLN A 255 71.44 -22.07 47.39
N THR A 256 71.83 -21.74 48.62
CA THR A 256 71.08 -20.76 49.45
C THR A 256 71.28 -19.33 48.95
N ASN A 257 72.49 -18.95 48.51
CA ASN A 257 72.74 -17.65 47.91
C ASN A 257 72.07 -17.49 46.53
N LEU A 258 72.04 -18.54 45.70
CA LEU A 258 71.32 -18.58 44.43
C LEU A 258 69.81 -18.45 44.66
N ARG A 259 69.26 -19.16 45.65
CA ARG A 259 67.82 -19.06 46.00
C ARG A 259 67.46 -17.68 46.56
N ALA A 260 68.32 -17.10 47.40
CA ALA A 260 68.14 -15.74 47.91
C ALA A 260 68.28 -14.69 46.78
N ALA A 261 69.21 -14.87 45.84
CA ALA A 261 69.39 -14.00 44.68
C ALA A 261 68.21 -14.12 43.69
N GLN A 262 67.69 -15.32 43.45
CA GLN A 262 66.50 -15.54 42.62
C GLN A 262 65.24 -14.92 43.23
N LEU A 263 65.07 -15.03 44.56
CA LEU A 263 63.97 -14.36 45.26
C LEU A 263 64.12 -12.83 45.22
N GLN A 264 65.32 -12.29 45.47
CA GLN A 264 65.58 -10.85 45.36
C GLN A 264 65.35 -10.31 43.95
N HIS A 265 65.76 -11.06 42.92
CA HIS A 265 65.52 -10.69 41.52
C HIS A 265 64.02 -10.69 41.19
N PHE A 266 63.28 -11.72 41.61
CA PHE A 266 61.83 -11.81 41.40
C PHE A 266 61.06 -10.70 42.13
N VAL A 267 61.39 -10.45 43.41
CA VAL A 267 60.80 -9.34 44.18
C VAL A 267 61.12 -8.00 43.52
N GLY A 268 62.34 -7.80 43.03
CA GLY A 268 62.72 -6.60 42.28
C GLY A 268 61.93 -6.41 40.98
N ALA A 269 61.70 -7.48 40.22
CA ALA A 269 60.90 -7.46 39.00
C ALA A 269 59.42 -7.13 39.28
N ILE A 270 58.83 -7.73 40.32
CA ILE A 270 57.47 -7.42 40.76
C ILE A 270 57.34 -5.99 41.29
N SER A 271 58.29 -5.52 42.12
CA SER A 271 58.28 -4.15 42.63
C SER A 271 58.37 -3.12 41.50
N THR A 272 59.16 -3.40 40.46
CA THR A 272 59.23 -2.55 39.26
C THR A 272 57.91 -2.57 38.49
N GLY A 273 57.26 -3.74 38.40
CA GLY A 273 55.91 -3.88 37.82
C GLY A 273 54.86 -3.05 38.56
N PHE A 274 54.83 -3.13 39.89
CA PHE A 274 53.91 -2.34 40.72
C PHE A 274 54.21 -0.84 40.72
N ASP A 275 55.49 -0.42 40.68
CA ASP A 275 55.86 0.98 40.53
C ASP A 275 55.34 1.56 39.21
N ARG A 276 55.47 0.82 38.10
CA ARG A 276 54.90 1.24 36.81
C ARG A 276 53.37 1.25 36.80
N LEU A 277 52.73 0.24 37.40
CA LEU A 277 51.27 0.21 37.57
C LEU A 277 50.78 1.40 38.40
N SER A 278 51.49 1.79 39.46
CA SER A 278 51.13 2.93 40.32
C SER A 278 51.16 4.28 39.58
N ARG A 279 51.90 4.35 38.46
CA ARG A 279 51.96 5.50 37.56
C ARG A 279 51.00 5.37 36.37
N GLY A 280 50.09 4.39 36.41
CA GLY A 280 49.06 4.15 35.40
C GLY A 280 49.52 3.31 34.19
N ASP A 281 50.72 2.74 34.20
CA ASP A 281 51.21 1.96 33.05
C ASP A 281 50.72 0.50 33.10
N LEU A 282 49.66 0.22 32.35
CA LEU A 282 49.05 -1.11 32.25
C LEU A 282 49.74 -2.00 31.21
N THR A 283 50.68 -1.45 30.44
CA THR A 283 51.42 -2.20 29.40
C THR A 283 52.61 -2.98 29.98
N VAL A 284 52.94 -2.76 31.24
CA VAL A 284 54.07 -3.44 31.89
C VAL A 284 53.82 -4.95 31.97
N ARG A 285 54.82 -5.73 31.58
CA ARG A 285 54.84 -7.19 31.72
C ARG A 285 56.17 -7.61 32.32
N ILE A 286 56.15 -8.61 33.19
CA ILE A 286 57.36 -9.26 33.69
C ILE A 286 57.81 -10.24 32.61
N THR A 287 58.81 -9.86 31.81
CA THR A 287 59.34 -10.66 30.70
C THR A 287 60.58 -11.45 31.10
N ASP A 288 61.30 -11.00 32.13
CA ASP A 288 62.54 -11.63 32.56
C ASP A 288 62.28 -13.08 33.02
N PRO A 289 63.23 -14.00 32.76
CA PRO A 289 63.16 -15.36 33.28
C PRO A 289 63.20 -15.35 34.81
N VAL A 290 62.22 -15.99 35.44
CA VAL A 290 62.17 -16.17 36.91
C VAL A 290 62.44 -17.63 37.24
N ALA A 291 62.76 -17.93 38.50
CA ALA A 291 62.89 -19.33 38.90
C ALA A 291 61.55 -20.07 38.69
N PRO A 292 61.54 -21.37 38.34
CA PRO A 292 60.31 -22.11 38.00
C PRO A 292 59.22 -22.05 39.07
N GLU A 293 59.60 -21.90 40.34
CA GLU A 293 58.70 -21.74 41.47
C GLU A 293 57.92 -20.41 41.49
N PHE A 294 58.33 -19.42 40.71
CA PHE A 294 57.71 -18.09 40.62
C PHE A 294 56.95 -17.84 39.30
N ASP A 295 57.01 -18.75 38.32
CA ASP A 295 56.36 -18.60 37.02
C ASP A 295 54.85 -18.39 37.15
N ALA A 296 54.18 -19.14 38.03
CA ALA A 296 52.74 -19.01 38.25
C ALA A 296 52.32 -17.60 38.71
N VAL A 297 53.13 -16.94 39.55
CA VAL A 297 52.84 -15.61 40.06
C VAL A 297 53.13 -14.54 39.00
N LYS A 298 54.21 -14.70 38.22
CA LYS A 298 54.49 -13.88 37.03
C LYS A 298 53.34 -13.94 36.02
N ASP A 299 52.85 -15.13 35.72
CA ASP A 299 51.76 -15.33 34.75
C ASP A 299 50.45 -14.72 35.25
N GLN A 300 50.13 -14.89 36.53
CA GLN A 300 48.94 -14.28 37.14
C GLN A 300 49.02 -12.74 37.15
N PHE A 301 50.20 -12.17 37.46
CA PHE A 301 50.44 -10.72 37.37
C PHE A 301 50.25 -10.20 35.95
N ASN A 302 50.87 -10.85 34.95
CA ASN A 302 50.77 -10.48 33.54
C ASN A 302 49.33 -10.62 33.00
N THR A 303 48.62 -11.67 33.40
CA THR A 303 47.22 -11.91 33.02
C THR A 303 46.30 -10.83 33.60
N SER A 304 46.47 -10.49 34.88
CA SER A 304 45.64 -9.49 35.56
C SER A 304 45.84 -8.10 34.96
N LEU A 305 47.09 -7.73 34.63
CA LEU A 305 47.37 -6.49 33.90
C LEU A 305 46.87 -6.52 32.46
N GLY A 306 46.88 -7.67 31.79
CA GLY A 306 46.29 -7.84 30.46
C GLY A 306 44.78 -7.56 30.45
N GLN A 307 44.05 -8.09 31.44
CA GLN A 307 42.61 -7.84 31.57
C GLN A 307 42.29 -6.38 31.91
N LEU A 308 43.09 -5.74 32.76
CA LEU A 308 42.94 -4.31 33.08
C LEU A 308 43.27 -3.41 31.89
N ASP A 309 44.30 -3.75 31.12
CA ASP A 309 44.70 -3.06 29.88
C ASP A 309 43.58 -3.13 28.83
N GLU A 310 42.99 -4.31 28.61
CA GLU A 310 41.85 -4.50 27.69
C GLU A 310 40.60 -3.75 28.17
N ALA A 311 40.23 -3.87 29.45
CA ALA A 311 39.04 -3.22 29.99
C ALA A 311 39.13 -1.69 29.93
N LEU A 312 40.28 -1.10 30.27
CA LEU A 312 40.47 0.35 30.15
C LEU A 312 40.66 0.81 28.70
N GLY A 313 41.19 -0.03 27.82
CA GLY A 313 41.20 0.21 26.37
C GLY A 313 39.79 0.38 25.82
N LEU A 314 38.85 -0.51 26.18
CA LEU A 314 37.44 -0.41 25.79
C LEU A 314 36.77 0.89 26.30
N VAL A 315 37.14 1.36 27.49
CA VAL A 315 36.62 2.63 28.04
C VAL A 315 37.15 3.82 27.26
N VAL A 316 38.45 3.84 26.93
CA VAL A 316 39.07 4.92 26.13
C VAL A 316 38.44 4.99 24.74
N ASP A 317 38.23 3.85 24.09
CA ASP A 317 37.59 3.77 22.78
C ASP A 317 36.11 4.18 22.85
N GLY A 318 35.38 3.74 23.88
CA GLY A 318 33.99 4.13 24.11
C GLY A 318 33.81 5.64 24.30
N VAL A 319 34.73 6.28 25.02
CA VAL A 319 34.74 7.74 25.21
C VAL A 319 34.99 8.48 23.89
N ALA A 320 35.86 7.96 23.02
CA ALA A 320 36.10 8.55 21.70
C ALA A 320 34.86 8.44 20.79
N VAL A 321 34.13 7.33 20.85
CA VAL A 321 32.86 7.14 20.13
C VAL A 321 31.78 8.10 20.64
N ILE A 322 31.64 8.25 21.96
CA ILE A 322 30.66 9.18 22.55
C ILE A 322 30.96 10.63 22.14
N ARG A 323 32.24 11.05 22.15
CA ARG A 323 32.62 12.40 21.71
C ARG A 323 32.28 12.64 20.24
N GLY A 324 32.48 11.65 19.37
CA GLY A 324 32.04 11.71 17.97
C GLY A 324 30.53 11.89 17.85
N GLY A 325 29.75 11.09 18.60
CA GLY A 325 28.29 11.20 18.62
C GLY A 325 27.77 12.54 19.16
N LEU A 326 28.43 13.13 20.16
CA LEU A 326 28.05 14.44 20.71
C LEU A 326 28.29 15.58 19.71
N ALA A 327 29.36 15.52 18.92
CA ALA A 327 29.62 16.47 17.84
C ALA A 327 28.53 16.39 16.75
N GLU A 328 28.07 15.18 16.41
CA GLU A 328 26.96 14.97 15.48
C GLU A 328 25.62 15.50 16.03
N ILE A 329 25.33 15.25 17.32
CA ILE A 329 24.12 15.77 17.97
C ILE A 329 24.13 17.30 18.00
N SER A 330 25.27 17.92 18.31
CA SER A 330 25.42 19.37 18.34
C SER A 330 25.19 19.99 16.95
N ALA A 331 25.76 19.37 15.90
CA ALA A 331 25.53 19.80 14.52
C ALA A 331 24.05 19.64 14.09
N ALA A 332 23.41 18.54 14.46
CA ALA A 332 22.01 18.28 14.16
C ALA A 332 21.06 19.24 14.90
N ALA A 333 21.38 19.59 16.15
CA ALA A 333 20.62 20.57 16.93
C ALA A 333 20.74 21.97 16.31
N HIS A 334 21.91 22.34 15.78
CA HIS A 334 22.10 23.61 15.08
C HIS A 334 21.34 23.68 13.75
N ASP A 335 21.32 22.59 12.97
CA ASP A 335 20.49 22.50 11.75
C ASP A 335 18.99 22.60 12.08
N LEU A 336 18.55 21.92 13.15
CA LEU A 336 17.16 22.00 13.60
C LEU A 336 16.78 23.41 14.06
N ALA A 337 17.71 24.14 14.70
CA ALA A 337 17.52 25.55 15.07
C ALA A 337 17.23 26.41 13.84
N HIS A 338 18.12 26.37 12.84
CA HIS A 338 17.99 27.15 11.61
C HIS A 338 16.71 26.82 10.86
N ARG A 339 16.33 25.54 10.79
CA ARG A 339 15.08 25.11 10.15
C ARG A 339 13.85 25.57 10.92
N THR A 340 13.90 25.61 12.25
CA THR A 340 12.81 26.10 13.10
C THR A 340 12.62 27.61 12.92
N GLU A 341 13.70 28.38 12.83
CA GLU A 341 13.66 29.83 12.52
C GLU A 341 13.07 30.08 11.12
N GLN A 342 13.50 29.32 10.12
CA GLN A 342 12.97 29.45 8.76
C GLN A 342 11.49 29.02 8.66
N GLN A 343 11.08 28.03 9.46
CA GLN A 343 9.69 27.61 9.56
C GLN A 343 8.82 28.70 10.20
N ALA A 344 9.33 29.40 11.22
CA ALA A 344 8.62 30.53 11.83
C ALA A 344 8.41 31.68 10.82
N ALA A 345 9.45 32.04 10.07
CA ALA A 345 9.36 33.10 9.05
C ALA A 345 8.34 32.78 7.94
N ASN A 346 8.36 31.54 7.44
CA ASN A 346 7.39 31.09 6.42
C ASN A 346 5.95 31.04 6.97
N LEU A 347 5.79 30.71 8.25
CA LEU A 347 4.49 30.66 8.90
C LEU A 347 3.89 32.07 9.05
N GLU A 348 4.71 33.07 9.42
CA GLU A 348 4.28 34.48 9.47
C GLU A 348 3.79 34.97 8.10
N GLU A 349 4.52 34.66 7.04
CA GLU A 349 4.12 35.01 5.67
C GLU A 349 2.81 34.31 5.25
N THR A 350 2.65 33.05 5.64
CA THR A 350 1.44 32.26 5.37
C THR A 350 0.23 32.84 6.09
N VAL A 351 0.36 33.23 7.36
CA VAL A 351 -0.73 33.86 8.14
C VAL A 351 -1.11 35.22 7.54
N ALA A 352 -0.12 36.01 7.09
CA ALA A 352 -0.38 37.27 6.41
C ALA A 352 -1.18 37.06 5.11
N ALA A 353 -0.80 36.08 4.29
CA ALA A 353 -1.50 35.73 3.05
C ALA A 353 -2.93 35.22 3.33
N LEU A 354 -3.12 34.38 4.35
CA LEU A 354 -4.44 33.89 4.76
C LEU A 354 -5.38 35.03 5.17
N ASN A 355 -4.87 36.02 5.90
CA ASN A 355 -5.64 37.21 6.27
C ASN A 355 -6.03 38.08 5.06
N GLU A 356 -5.19 38.13 4.03
CA GLU A 356 -5.52 38.83 2.78
C GLU A 356 -6.59 38.08 1.98
N VAL A 357 -6.48 36.76 1.86
CA VAL A 357 -7.49 35.92 1.20
C VAL A 357 -8.82 35.98 1.96
N SER A 358 -8.81 35.95 3.30
CA SER A 358 -10.03 36.08 4.11
C SER A 358 -10.77 37.38 3.82
N ARG A 359 -10.05 38.51 3.76
CA ARG A 359 -10.64 39.81 3.39
C ARG A 359 -11.26 39.77 1.98
N GLY A 360 -10.58 39.11 1.04
CA GLY A 360 -11.10 38.95 -0.33
C GLY A 360 -12.39 38.11 -0.38
N VAL A 361 -12.48 37.03 0.40
CA VAL A 361 -13.68 36.19 0.49
C VAL A 361 -14.84 36.92 1.15
N ASP A 362 -14.58 37.69 2.22
CA ASP A 362 -15.61 38.51 2.87
C ASP A 362 -16.16 39.58 1.91
N GLN A 363 -15.29 40.23 1.14
CA GLN A 363 -15.70 41.20 0.12
C GLN A 363 -16.50 40.55 -1.02
N ALA A 364 -16.13 39.34 -1.43
CA ALA A 364 -16.89 38.58 -2.42
C ALA A 364 -18.29 38.20 -1.91
N ALA A 365 -18.41 37.81 -0.64
CA ALA A 365 -19.70 37.50 -0.01
C ALA A 365 -20.63 38.72 0.04
N GLU A 366 -20.10 39.91 0.32
CA GLU A 366 -20.85 41.17 0.27
C GLU A 366 -21.31 41.51 -1.17
N GLY A 367 -20.43 41.33 -2.15
CA GLY A 367 -20.75 41.53 -3.58
C GLY A 367 -21.87 40.59 -4.06
N VAL A 368 -21.86 39.34 -3.61
CA VAL A 368 -22.90 38.35 -3.90
C VAL A 368 -24.25 38.75 -3.33
N SER A 369 -24.29 39.23 -2.08
CA SER A 369 -25.53 39.72 -1.47
C SER A 369 -26.14 40.87 -2.28
N THR A 370 -25.30 41.82 -2.72
CA THR A 370 -25.72 42.95 -3.56
C THR A 370 -26.25 42.47 -4.93
N ALA A 371 -25.55 41.53 -5.56
CA ALA A 371 -25.96 40.95 -6.84
C ALA A 371 -27.31 40.22 -6.73
N GLN A 372 -27.54 39.51 -5.62
CA GLN A 372 -28.79 38.80 -5.36
C GLN A 372 -29.99 39.75 -5.32
N THR A 373 -29.89 40.84 -4.56
CA THR A 373 -30.95 41.87 -4.49
C THR A 373 -31.21 42.52 -5.85
N SER A 374 -30.16 42.74 -6.65
CA SER A 374 -30.29 43.30 -7.99
C SER A 374 -31.04 42.36 -8.94
N ALA A 375 -30.66 41.07 -8.94
CA ALA A 375 -31.33 40.04 -9.74
C ALA A 375 -32.82 39.87 -9.34
N GLU A 376 -33.13 39.86 -8.04
CA GLU A 376 -34.52 39.81 -7.55
C GLU A 376 -35.35 41.02 -8.01
N THR A 377 -34.73 42.20 -8.09
CA THR A 377 -35.40 43.41 -8.57
C THR A 377 -35.62 43.36 -10.09
N ALA A 378 -34.62 42.92 -10.85
CA ALA A 378 -34.72 42.74 -12.29
C ALA A 378 -35.81 41.72 -12.67
N GLN A 379 -35.89 40.61 -11.92
CA GLN A 379 -36.89 39.57 -12.14
C GLN A 379 -38.32 40.10 -11.96
N ARG A 380 -38.56 40.85 -10.87
CA ARG A 380 -39.87 41.48 -10.60
C ARG A 380 -40.25 42.49 -11.68
N ASN A 381 -39.30 43.31 -12.14
CA ASN A 381 -39.55 44.29 -13.19
C ASN A 381 -39.88 43.62 -14.53
N ALA A 382 -39.17 42.54 -14.89
CA ALA A 382 -39.42 41.80 -16.12
C ALA A 382 -40.79 41.08 -16.09
N GLN A 383 -41.17 40.48 -14.96
CA GLN A 383 -42.51 39.89 -14.77
C GLN A 383 -43.61 40.94 -14.89
N GLY A 384 -43.47 42.09 -14.21
CA GLY A 384 -44.43 43.19 -14.30
C GLY A 384 -44.55 43.75 -15.72
N GLY A 385 -43.43 43.87 -16.44
CA GLY A 385 -43.41 44.25 -17.86
C GLY A 385 -44.17 43.25 -18.73
N GLY A 386 -43.98 41.94 -18.48
CA GLY A 386 -44.69 40.87 -19.18
C GLY A 386 -46.21 40.94 -19.01
N GLU A 387 -46.68 41.22 -17.79
CA GLU A 387 -48.12 41.40 -17.52
C GLU A 387 -48.72 42.60 -18.26
N ILE A 388 -47.99 43.73 -18.33
CA ILE A 388 -48.41 44.92 -19.06
C ILE A 388 -48.52 44.62 -20.56
N VAL A 389 -47.55 43.92 -21.13
CA VAL A 389 -47.56 43.54 -22.54
C VAL A 389 -48.71 42.58 -22.85
N GLN A 390 -49.01 41.61 -21.97
CA GLN A 390 -50.16 40.72 -22.13
C GLN A 390 -51.50 41.49 -22.17
N LYS A 391 -51.67 42.48 -21.28
CA LYS A 391 -52.84 43.37 -21.31
C LYS A 391 -52.91 44.17 -22.62
N ALA A 392 -51.76 44.65 -23.12
CA ALA A 392 -51.70 45.37 -24.39
C ALA A 392 -52.06 44.47 -25.59
N VAL A 393 -51.62 43.22 -25.63
CA VAL A 393 -52.03 42.25 -26.67
C VAL A 393 -53.54 42.05 -26.66
N GLY A 394 -54.14 41.91 -25.48
CA GLY A 394 -55.60 41.81 -25.33
C GLY A 394 -56.33 43.02 -25.91
N ALA A 395 -55.92 44.23 -25.53
CA ALA A 395 -56.53 45.47 -26.02
C ALA A 395 -56.39 45.66 -27.54
N VAL A 396 -55.24 45.31 -28.13
CA VAL A 396 -55.05 45.36 -29.58
C VAL A 396 -55.92 44.33 -30.30
N GLY A 397 -56.15 43.16 -29.69
CA GLY A 397 -57.10 42.16 -30.19
C GLY A 397 -58.55 42.67 -30.23
N GLU A 398 -58.99 43.40 -29.21
CA GLU A 398 -60.30 44.05 -29.19
C GLU A 398 -60.44 45.13 -30.29
N ILE A 399 -59.36 45.87 -30.57
CA ILE A 399 -59.32 46.84 -31.67
C ILE A 399 -59.40 46.14 -33.04
N GLU A 400 -58.71 45.01 -33.24
CA GLU A 400 -58.80 44.22 -34.47
C GLU A 400 -60.24 43.72 -34.70
N GLU A 401 -60.90 43.23 -33.64
CA GLU A 401 -62.30 42.82 -33.68
C GLU A 401 -63.23 43.98 -34.06
N SER A 402 -63.10 45.12 -33.38
CA SER A 402 -63.92 46.31 -33.64
C SER A 402 -63.74 46.81 -35.08
N THR A 403 -62.50 46.86 -35.57
CA THR A 403 -62.16 47.28 -36.94
C THR A 403 -62.81 46.36 -37.98
N ARG A 404 -62.84 45.05 -37.72
CA ARG A 404 -63.52 44.07 -38.58
C ARG A 404 -65.04 44.27 -38.61
N GLN A 405 -65.64 44.52 -37.45
CA GLN A 405 -67.08 44.81 -37.34
C GLN A 405 -67.47 46.07 -38.11
N ILE A 406 -66.65 47.13 -38.02
CA ILE A 406 -66.84 48.35 -38.82
C ILE A 406 -66.76 48.03 -40.32
N GLY A 407 -65.81 47.22 -40.77
CA GLY A 407 -65.72 46.78 -42.16
C GLY A 407 -66.98 46.07 -42.67
N THR A 408 -67.61 45.25 -41.83
CA THR A 408 -68.90 44.61 -42.13
C THR A 408 -70.02 45.65 -42.27
N ILE A 409 -70.10 46.61 -41.34
CA ILE A 409 -71.11 47.69 -41.38
C ILE A 409 -70.97 48.52 -42.66
N ILE A 410 -69.74 48.88 -43.03
CA ILE A 410 -69.48 49.65 -44.25
C ILE A 410 -69.88 48.88 -45.51
N THR A 411 -69.69 47.56 -45.54
CA THR A 411 -70.16 46.72 -46.64
C THR A 411 -71.69 46.74 -46.76
N VAL A 412 -72.42 46.69 -45.64
CA VAL A 412 -73.88 46.82 -45.63
C VAL A 412 -74.33 48.22 -46.10
N ILE A 413 -73.61 49.29 -45.72
CA ILE A 413 -73.92 50.65 -46.16
C ILE A 413 -73.75 50.80 -47.67
N ASP A 414 -72.69 50.21 -48.24
CA ASP A 414 -72.46 50.19 -49.69
C ASP A 414 -73.60 49.45 -50.43
N GLU A 415 -74.05 48.30 -49.90
CA GLU A 415 -75.21 47.58 -50.43
C GLU A 415 -76.50 48.41 -50.39
N ILE A 416 -76.77 49.12 -49.28
CA ILE A 416 -77.93 50.02 -49.15
C ILE A 416 -77.83 51.17 -50.16
N ALA A 417 -76.65 51.75 -50.34
CA ALA A 417 -76.43 52.81 -51.32
C ALA A 417 -76.70 52.31 -52.75
N PHE A 418 -76.24 51.11 -53.09
CA PHE A 418 -76.52 50.46 -54.37
C PHE A 418 -78.01 50.22 -54.60
N GLN A 419 -78.71 49.65 -53.60
CA GLN A 419 -80.16 49.44 -53.66
C GLN A 419 -80.93 50.76 -53.80
N THR A 420 -80.52 51.80 -53.09
CA THR A 420 -81.14 53.14 -53.15
C THR A 420 -80.96 53.77 -54.53
N ASN A 421 -79.78 53.61 -55.14
CA ASN A 421 -79.51 54.07 -56.51
C ASN A 421 -80.41 53.35 -57.54
N LEU A 422 -80.65 52.04 -57.38
CA LEU A 422 -81.58 51.28 -58.23
C LEU A 422 -83.04 51.71 -58.05
N LEU A 423 -83.49 51.90 -56.80
CA LEU A 423 -84.82 52.41 -56.47
C LEU A 423 -85.06 53.80 -57.07
N ALA A 424 -84.09 54.70 -56.92
CA ALA A 424 -84.14 56.04 -57.46
C ALA A 424 -84.14 56.05 -59.01
N LEU A 425 -83.38 55.16 -59.64
CA LEU A 425 -83.41 54.96 -61.09
C LEU A 425 -84.80 54.52 -61.56
N ASN A 426 -85.39 53.51 -60.91
CA ASN A 426 -86.72 53.01 -61.24
C ASN A 426 -87.79 54.10 -61.07
N ALA A 427 -87.73 54.85 -59.96
CA ALA A 427 -88.63 55.98 -59.70
C ALA A 427 -88.45 57.10 -60.74
N GLY A 428 -87.22 57.40 -61.16
CA GLY A 428 -86.93 58.39 -62.20
C GLY A 428 -87.49 57.99 -63.57
N ILE A 429 -87.42 56.70 -63.93
CA ILE A 429 -88.01 56.17 -65.17
C ILE A 429 -89.53 56.30 -65.16
N GLU A 430 -90.19 55.93 -64.06
CA GLU A 430 -91.65 56.00 -63.95
C GLU A 430 -92.13 57.47 -63.90
N ALA A 431 -91.37 58.37 -63.27
CA ALA A 431 -91.63 59.80 -63.28
C ALA A 431 -91.48 60.41 -64.70
N ALA A 432 -90.51 59.97 -65.49
CA ALA A 432 -90.37 60.38 -66.90
C ALA A 432 -91.53 59.86 -67.76
N ARG A 433 -92.06 58.68 -67.44
CA ARG A 433 -93.22 58.06 -68.10
C ARG A 433 -94.53 58.84 -67.86
N ALA A 434 -94.66 59.50 -66.70
CA ALA A 434 -95.80 60.32 -66.33
C ALA A 434 -95.80 61.75 -66.95
N GLY A 435 -94.78 62.12 -67.74
CA GLY A 435 -94.73 63.39 -68.46
C GLY A 435 -94.67 64.64 -67.56
N GLU A 436 -95.44 65.69 -67.90
CA GLU A 436 -95.46 66.97 -67.14
C GLU A 436 -95.86 66.78 -65.66
N ALA A 437 -96.74 65.82 -65.35
CA ALA A 437 -97.21 65.55 -63.98
C ALA A 437 -96.12 64.91 -63.08
N GLY A 438 -95.14 64.21 -63.67
CA GLY A 438 -94.05 63.53 -62.94
C GLY A 438 -92.79 64.36 -62.75
N ARG A 439 -92.73 65.58 -63.29
CA ARG A 439 -91.50 66.40 -63.38
C ARG A 439 -90.88 66.69 -62.01
N GLY A 440 -91.69 66.96 -60.98
CA GLY A 440 -91.21 67.15 -59.61
C GLY A 440 -90.61 65.90 -58.98
N PHE A 441 -91.23 64.73 -59.21
CA PHE A 441 -90.72 63.43 -58.73
C PHE A 441 -89.42 63.03 -59.43
N ALA A 442 -89.27 63.33 -60.72
CA ALA A 442 -88.04 63.04 -61.46
C ALA A 442 -86.82 63.81 -60.91
N VAL A 443 -87.00 65.06 -60.48
CA VAL A 443 -85.94 65.85 -59.83
C VAL A 443 -85.54 65.24 -58.49
N VAL A 444 -86.51 64.86 -57.66
CA VAL A 444 -86.24 64.19 -56.37
C VAL A 444 -85.54 62.85 -56.59
N ALA A 445 -85.98 62.05 -57.56
CA ALA A 445 -85.35 60.78 -57.89
C ALA A 445 -83.90 60.95 -58.38
N HIS A 446 -83.62 61.98 -59.18
CA HIS A 446 -82.25 62.33 -59.60
C HIS A 446 -81.38 62.71 -58.38
N GLU A 447 -81.91 63.51 -57.46
CA GLU A 447 -81.16 63.95 -56.27
C GLU A 447 -80.89 62.79 -55.30
N VAL A 448 -81.87 61.91 -55.07
CA VAL A 448 -81.69 60.69 -54.27
C VAL A 448 -80.66 59.75 -54.91
N ARG A 449 -80.64 59.66 -56.24
CA ARG A 449 -79.65 58.87 -56.97
C ARG A 449 -78.24 59.44 -56.83
N ALA A 450 -78.08 60.76 -56.97
CA ALA A 450 -76.80 61.44 -56.77
C ALA A 450 -76.30 61.29 -55.32
N LEU A 451 -77.19 61.35 -54.35
CA LEU A 451 -76.88 61.08 -52.94
C LEU A 451 -76.43 59.63 -52.73
N ALA A 452 -77.15 58.66 -53.29
CA ALA A 452 -76.79 57.24 -53.21
C ALA A 452 -75.41 56.95 -53.82
N HIS A 453 -75.07 57.57 -54.96
CA HIS A 453 -73.73 57.46 -55.55
C HIS A 453 -72.65 58.05 -54.62
N LYS A 454 -72.87 59.24 -54.04
CA LYS A 454 -71.95 59.83 -53.06
C LYS A 454 -71.79 58.95 -51.82
N THR A 455 -72.85 58.31 -51.36
CA THR A 455 -72.80 57.39 -50.21
C THR A 455 -71.99 56.14 -50.54
N ALA A 456 -72.14 55.54 -51.72
CA ALA A 456 -71.34 54.38 -52.15
C ALA A 456 -69.85 54.74 -52.29
N GLU A 457 -69.54 55.89 -52.89
CA GLU A 457 -68.16 56.38 -53.01
C GLU A 457 -67.52 56.61 -51.63
N ALA A 458 -68.25 57.23 -50.69
CA ALA A 458 -67.79 57.41 -49.32
C ALA A 458 -67.63 56.07 -48.57
N ALA A 459 -68.56 55.13 -48.75
CA ALA A 459 -68.46 53.80 -48.16
C ALA A 459 -67.21 53.06 -48.67
N HIS A 460 -66.90 53.14 -49.96
CA HIS A 460 -65.71 52.53 -50.55
C HIS A 460 -64.41 53.15 -49.98
N GLN A 461 -64.35 54.47 -49.86
CA GLN A 461 -63.19 55.16 -49.25
C GLN A 461 -62.99 54.75 -47.78
N ILE A 462 -64.07 54.63 -47.00
CA ILE A 462 -63.99 54.16 -45.61
C ILE A 462 -63.56 52.69 -45.57
N LYS A 463 -64.04 51.85 -46.50
CA LYS A 463 -63.65 50.44 -46.60
C LYS A 463 -62.14 50.29 -46.82
N ASP A 464 -61.57 51.12 -47.70
CA ASP A 464 -60.12 51.13 -47.96
C ASP A 464 -59.33 51.57 -46.71
N LEU A 465 -59.79 52.61 -46.01
CA LEU A 465 -59.18 53.07 -44.75
C LEU A 465 -59.23 52.02 -43.63
N ILE A 466 -60.35 51.30 -43.52
CA ILE A 466 -60.53 50.20 -42.55
C ILE A 466 -59.64 49.00 -42.93
N GLY A 467 -59.50 48.72 -44.22
CA GLY A 467 -58.54 47.74 -44.74
C GLY A 467 -57.10 48.06 -44.32
N ALA A 468 -56.65 49.30 -44.55
CA ALA A 468 -55.32 49.75 -44.13
C ALA A 468 -55.15 49.72 -42.59
N SER A 469 -56.16 50.14 -41.84
CA SER A 469 -56.14 50.09 -40.36
C SER A 469 -56.04 48.67 -39.83
N THR A 470 -56.70 47.70 -40.48
CA THR A 470 -56.62 46.27 -40.12
C THR A 470 -55.20 45.72 -40.29
N VAL A 471 -54.49 46.14 -41.34
CA VAL A 471 -53.08 45.75 -41.56
C VAL A 471 -52.19 46.34 -40.46
N HIS A 472 -52.32 47.63 -40.15
CA HIS A 472 -51.51 48.28 -39.11
C HIS A 472 -51.75 47.72 -37.71
N VAL A 473 -53.01 47.40 -37.35
CA VAL A 473 -53.34 46.77 -36.07
C VAL A 473 -52.71 45.38 -35.97
N ARG A 474 -52.71 44.59 -37.06
CA ARG A 474 -52.09 43.27 -37.10
C ARG A 474 -50.57 43.33 -36.97
N GLU A 475 -49.91 44.28 -37.65
CA GLU A 475 -48.46 44.51 -37.52
C GLU A 475 -48.10 44.95 -36.10
N GLY A 476 -48.86 45.90 -35.53
CA GLY A 476 -48.70 46.36 -34.15
C GLY A 476 -48.88 45.22 -33.13
N ALA A 477 -49.90 44.37 -33.31
CA ALA A 477 -50.10 43.18 -32.47
C ALA A 477 -48.93 42.20 -32.56
N GLY A 478 -48.32 42.06 -33.74
CA GLY A 478 -47.11 41.27 -33.95
C GLY A 478 -45.92 41.78 -33.14
N LEU A 479 -45.64 43.08 -33.19
CA LEU A 479 -44.56 43.71 -32.44
C LEU A 479 -44.76 43.59 -30.92
N VAL A 480 -45.98 43.81 -30.43
CA VAL A 480 -46.30 43.68 -28.99
C VAL A 480 -46.15 42.23 -28.52
N ARG A 481 -46.58 41.24 -29.32
CA ARG A 481 -46.32 39.81 -29.02
C ARG A 481 -44.84 39.47 -28.99
N SER A 482 -44.04 40.00 -29.92
CA SER A 482 -42.59 39.79 -29.95
C SER A 482 -41.92 40.38 -28.69
N SER A 483 -42.31 41.59 -28.28
CA SER A 483 -41.83 42.20 -27.04
C SER A 483 -42.19 41.37 -25.80
N GLY A 484 -43.39 40.75 -25.80
CA GLY A 484 -43.82 39.84 -24.74
C GLY A 484 -42.96 38.59 -24.66
N ALA A 485 -42.62 38.00 -25.81
CA ALA A 485 -41.70 36.85 -25.87
C ALA A 485 -40.30 37.18 -25.36
N SER A 486 -39.74 38.35 -25.73
CA SER A 486 -38.43 38.80 -25.21
C SER A 486 -38.42 38.99 -23.69
N LEU A 487 -39.52 39.48 -23.10
CA LEU A 487 -39.63 39.62 -21.65
C LEU A 487 -39.69 38.26 -20.92
N VAL A 488 -40.32 37.24 -21.53
CA VAL A 488 -40.29 35.87 -21.00
C VAL A 488 -38.85 35.33 -20.97
N THR A 489 -38.10 35.51 -22.06
CA THR A 489 -36.67 35.12 -22.10
C THR A 489 -35.85 35.84 -21.04
N ILE A 490 -36.06 37.15 -20.82
CA ILE A 490 -35.36 37.91 -19.77
C ILE A 490 -35.69 37.34 -18.38
N VAL A 491 -36.93 36.94 -18.11
CA VAL A 491 -37.30 36.33 -16.82
C VAL A 491 -36.56 35.00 -16.62
N GLU A 492 -36.42 34.19 -17.66
CA GLU A 492 -35.66 32.93 -17.61
C GLU A 492 -34.17 33.17 -17.37
N GLU A 493 -33.55 34.11 -18.10
CA GLU A 493 -32.13 34.47 -17.95
C GLU A 493 -31.81 35.03 -16.56
N VAL A 494 -32.65 35.95 -16.04
CA VAL A 494 -32.46 36.51 -14.70
C VAL A 494 -32.65 35.45 -13.61
N SER A 495 -33.55 34.48 -13.83
CA SER A 495 -33.71 33.32 -12.94
C SER A 495 -32.44 32.46 -12.91
N ALA A 496 -31.82 32.21 -14.07
CA ALA A 496 -30.55 31.49 -14.15
C ALA A 496 -29.41 32.23 -13.43
N VAL A 497 -29.32 33.56 -13.59
CA VAL A 497 -28.35 34.40 -12.88
C VAL A 497 -28.54 34.30 -11.36
N ARG A 498 -29.79 34.30 -10.87
CA ARG A 498 -30.09 34.13 -9.44
C ARG A 498 -29.60 32.80 -8.87
N THR A 499 -29.74 31.72 -9.63
CA THR A 499 -29.21 30.40 -9.26
C THR A 499 -27.69 30.43 -9.14
N ILE A 500 -26.98 31.05 -10.08
CA ILE A 500 -25.52 31.19 -10.05
C ILE A 500 -25.06 31.98 -8.82
N ILE A 501 -25.71 33.12 -8.54
CA ILE A 501 -25.40 33.97 -7.37
C ILE A 501 -25.59 33.17 -6.06
N THR A 502 -26.61 32.31 -5.98
CA THR A 502 -26.86 31.46 -4.81
C THR A 502 -25.75 30.43 -4.61
N MET A 503 -25.24 29.84 -5.69
CA MET A 503 -24.08 28.93 -5.63
C MET A 503 -22.82 29.66 -5.16
N ILE A 504 -22.52 30.84 -5.69
CA ILE A 504 -21.36 31.64 -5.26
C ILE A 504 -21.49 32.02 -3.77
N ALA A 505 -22.70 32.35 -3.30
CA ALA A 505 -22.95 32.64 -1.89
C ALA A 505 -22.61 31.46 -0.99
N SER A 506 -22.97 30.24 -1.42
CA SER A 506 -22.64 29.01 -0.70
C SER A 506 -21.12 28.78 -0.67
N SER A 507 -20.47 28.88 -1.84
CA SER A 507 -19.02 28.69 -1.96
C SER A 507 -18.22 29.71 -1.12
N ALA A 508 -18.65 30.97 -1.08
CA ALA A 508 -17.98 32.00 -0.26
C ALA A 508 -18.08 31.69 1.25
N ARG A 509 -19.21 31.16 1.72
CA ARG A 509 -19.37 30.74 3.13
C ARG A 509 -18.49 29.53 3.47
N GLU A 510 -18.42 28.55 2.57
CA GLU A 510 -17.55 27.38 2.73
C GLU A 510 -16.06 27.76 2.73
N GLN A 511 -15.65 28.67 1.84
CA GLN A 511 -14.29 29.21 1.82
C GLN A 511 -13.97 29.97 3.12
N SER A 512 -14.89 30.80 3.62
CA SER A 512 -14.72 31.49 4.90
C SER A 512 -14.54 30.51 6.07
N GLN A 513 -15.33 29.43 6.10
CA GLN A 513 -15.19 28.38 7.12
C GLN A 513 -13.86 27.63 7.01
N SER A 514 -13.43 27.34 5.78
CA SER A 514 -12.15 26.66 5.51
C SER A 514 -10.95 27.53 5.90
N LEU A 515 -11.00 28.83 5.62
CA LEU A 515 -9.96 29.79 6.02
C LEU A 515 -9.84 29.93 7.54
N ARG A 516 -10.96 29.89 8.28
CA ARG A 516 -10.93 29.85 9.76
C ARG A 516 -10.26 28.58 10.29
N ALA A 517 -10.53 27.43 9.67
CA ALA A 517 -9.87 26.17 10.04
C ALA A 517 -8.35 26.21 9.73
N LEU A 518 -7.96 26.78 8.59
CA LEU A 518 -6.55 26.98 8.22
C LEU A 518 -5.84 27.94 9.17
N SER A 519 -6.49 29.02 9.59
CA SER A 519 -5.95 29.96 10.59
C SER A 519 -5.70 29.26 11.93
N ALA A 520 -6.64 28.43 12.41
CA ALA A 520 -6.45 27.65 13.62
C ALA A 520 -5.30 26.62 13.49
N GLY A 521 -5.13 26.04 12.29
CA GLY A 521 -4.00 25.18 11.98
C GLY A 521 -2.65 25.92 12.03
N ALA A 522 -2.61 27.15 11.53
CA ALA A 522 -1.41 27.99 11.60
C ALA A 522 -1.03 28.35 13.05
N ASP A 523 -2.00 28.68 13.91
CA ASP A 523 -1.77 28.90 15.35
C ASP A 523 -1.18 27.66 16.03
N GLN A 524 -1.64 26.47 15.64
CA GLN A 524 -1.10 25.21 16.17
C GLN A 524 0.33 24.94 15.66
N MET A 525 0.63 25.29 14.40
CA MET A 525 1.99 25.19 13.85
C MET A 525 2.95 26.17 14.53
N ASP A 526 2.48 27.37 14.90
CA ASP A 526 3.28 28.35 15.64
C ASP A 526 3.68 27.77 17.02
N LYS A 527 2.70 27.20 17.73
CA LYS A 527 2.95 26.53 19.02
C LYS A 527 3.97 25.40 18.93
N VAL A 528 3.89 24.56 17.88
CA VAL A 528 4.87 23.49 17.65
C VAL A 528 6.24 24.06 17.29
N THR A 529 6.29 25.15 16.52
CA THR A 529 7.54 25.83 16.17
C THR A 529 8.24 26.39 17.41
N GLN A 530 7.48 27.00 18.33
CA GLN A 530 7.99 27.44 19.64
C GLN A 530 8.47 26.28 20.51
N GLN A 531 7.75 25.14 20.51
CA GLN A 531 8.18 23.93 21.22
C GLN A 531 9.47 23.34 20.64
N ASN A 532 9.62 23.37 19.32
CA ASN A 532 10.85 22.92 18.66
C ASN A 532 12.03 23.83 19.01
N ALA A 533 11.82 25.14 19.08
CA ALA A 533 12.86 26.08 19.51
C ALA A 533 13.30 25.80 20.96
N ALA A 534 12.36 25.57 21.87
CA ALA A 534 12.66 25.17 23.25
C ALA A 534 13.40 23.82 23.33
N MET A 535 12.99 22.84 22.52
CA MET A 535 13.65 21.52 22.45
C MET A 535 15.08 21.62 21.91
N VAL A 536 15.32 22.49 20.93
CA VAL A 536 16.65 22.76 20.38
C VAL A 536 17.56 23.35 21.46
N GLU A 537 17.07 24.31 22.24
CA GLU A 537 17.81 24.87 23.37
C GLU A 537 18.14 23.81 24.43
N GLU A 538 17.16 22.99 24.81
CA GLU A 538 17.34 21.90 25.79
C GLU A 538 18.33 20.83 25.29
N THR A 539 18.22 20.43 24.03
CA THR A 539 19.11 19.43 23.41
C THR A 539 20.53 19.96 23.30
N THR A 540 20.69 21.24 22.94
CA THR A 540 22.01 21.89 22.87
C THR A 540 22.64 21.97 24.25
N ALA A 541 21.86 22.29 25.29
CA ALA A 541 22.33 22.31 26.67
C ALA A 541 22.72 20.91 27.18
N ALA A 542 21.91 19.90 26.89
CA ALA A 542 22.19 18.50 27.27
C ALA A 542 23.44 17.95 26.56
N ALA A 543 23.60 18.26 25.27
CA ALA A 543 24.79 17.87 24.50
C ALA A 543 26.07 18.50 25.09
N ARG A 544 26.04 19.79 25.44
CA ARG A 544 27.18 20.48 26.10
C ARG A 544 27.51 19.88 27.46
N ALA A 545 26.50 19.57 28.27
CA ALA A 545 26.72 18.95 29.58
C ALA A 545 27.34 17.54 29.45
N LEU A 546 26.90 16.75 28.47
CA LEU A 546 27.48 15.44 28.17
C LEU A 546 28.89 15.55 27.58
N GLU A 547 29.17 16.56 26.76
CA GLU A 547 30.51 16.84 26.24
C GLU A 547 31.48 17.11 27.38
N GLU A 548 31.09 17.94 28.35
CA GLU A 548 31.90 18.20 29.54
C GLU A 548 32.15 16.93 30.36
N GLN A 549 31.13 16.09 30.59
CA GLN A 549 31.27 14.82 31.30
C GLN A 549 32.18 13.82 30.56
N THR A 550 32.05 13.77 29.24
CA THR A 550 32.86 12.89 28.37
C THR A 550 34.32 13.34 28.37
N ASP A 551 34.57 14.65 28.36
CA ASP A 551 35.92 15.22 28.45
C ASP A 551 36.57 14.97 29.82
N GLN A 552 35.81 15.07 30.91
CA GLN A 552 36.28 14.70 32.24
C GLN A 552 36.65 13.21 32.32
N LEU A 553 35.82 12.32 31.75
CA LEU A 553 36.09 10.89 31.69
C LEU A 553 37.32 10.58 30.82
N ALA A 554 37.45 11.23 29.67
CA ALA A 554 38.62 11.14 28.79
C ALA A 554 39.90 11.60 29.49
N SER A 555 39.83 12.65 30.32
CA SER A 555 40.97 13.15 31.08
C SER A 555 41.40 12.18 32.19
N LYS A 556 40.45 11.52 32.85
CA LYS A 556 40.75 10.51 33.87
C LYS A 556 41.31 9.23 33.24
N ALA A 557 40.73 8.79 32.12
CA ALA A 557 41.20 7.60 31.40
C ALA A 557 42.62 7.80 30.82
N ARG A 558 42.98 9.02 30.39
CA ARG A 558 44.33 9.37 29.92
C ARG A 558 45.45 9.21 30.97
N GLN A 559 45.11 9.05 32.24
CA GLN A 559 46.10 8.75 33.30
C GLN A 559 46.63 7.31 33.19
N PHE A 560 45.91 6.43 32.49
CA PHE A 560 46.30 5.05 32.26
C PHE A 560 46.90 4.91 30.87
N ARG A 561 48.10 4.34 30.79
CA ARG A 561 48.74 3.95 29.53
C ARG A 561 48.33 2.53 29.21
N THR A 562 47.48 2.39 28.20
CA THR A 562 47.07 1.11 27.64
C THR A 562 47.91 0.77 26.41
N THR A 563 47.93 -0.51 26.04
CA THR A 563 48.55 -0.95 24.80
C THR A 563 47.71 -0.36 23.66
N PRO A 564 48.28 0.43 22.73
CA PRO A 564 47.55 0.84 21.55
C PRO A 564 47.23 -0.43 20.79
N GLN A 565 45.98 -0.88 20.85
CA GLN A 565 45.54 -1.98 20.03
C GLN A 565 45.77 -1.49 18.61
N GLN A 566 46.74 -2.12 17.93
CA GLN A 566 47.17 -1.76 16.59
C GLN A 566 45.90 -1.55 15.81
N ALA A 567 45.60 -0.29 15.48
CA ALA A 567 44.35 0.06 14.86
C ALA A 567 44.24 -0.85 13.66
N LEU A 568 43.35 -1.86 13.76
CA LEU A 568 42.78 -2.49 12.60
C LEU A 568 42.22 -1.30 11.87
N ARG A 569 42.96 -0.81 10.86
CA ARG A 569 42.45 0.19 9.93
C ARG A 569 41.07 -0.36 9.59
N PRO A 570 39.99 0.35 9.91
CA PRO A 570 38.69 -0.16 9.58
C PRO A 570 38.71 -0.30 8.07
N ALA A 571 38.74 -1.54 7.57
CA ALA A 571 38.34 -1.81 6.21
C ALA A 571 36.92 -1.27 6.17
N ALA A 572 36.71 -0.15 5.46
CA ALA A 572 35.49 0.66 5.44
C ALA A 572 34.26 -0.16 5.85
N VAL A 573 33.96 -0.16 7.15
CA VAL A 573 32.77 -0.80 7.68
C VAL A 573 31.72 0.28 7.54
N GLU A 574 30.88 0.17 6.51
CA GLU A 574 29.63 0.90 6.49
C GLU A 574 28.92 0.67 7.84
N PRO A 575 28.42 1.74 8.49
CA PRO A 575 27.91 1.65 9.83
C PRO A 575 26.68 0.74 9.86
N ARG A 576 26.81 -0.41 10.55
CA ARG A 576 25.68 -1.24 10.94
C ARG A 576 24.85 -0.44 11.95
N ARG A 577 23.77 0.18 11.48
CA ARG A 577 22.72 0.76 12.32
C ARG A 577 22.09 -0.34 13.17
N ALA A 578 22.41 -0.36 14.46
CA ALA A 578 21.60 -1.01 15.46
C ALA A 578 20.26 -0.26 15.59
N ALA A 579 19.21 -1.04 15.86
CA ALA A 579 17.82 -0.63 15.83
C ALA A 579 17.47 0.57 16.72
N GLY A 580 16.54 1.39 16.22
CA GLY A 580 15.57 2.08 17.07
C GLY A 580 15.79 3.56 17.34
N TRP A 581 15.93 4.40 16.31
CA TRP A 581 15.48 5.80 16.40
C TRP A 581 14.65 6.19 15.17
N ARG A 582 13.40 6.56 15.45
CA ARG A 582 12.34 6.97 14.54
C ARG A 582 12.52 8.44 14.16
N PHE A 583 13.15 8.77 13.04
CA PHE A 583 12.94 10.06 12.34
C PHE A 583 13.29 9.89 10.86
N GLY A 584 12.33 10.16 9.95
CA GLY A 584 12.64 10.27 8.52
C GLY A 584 11.54 9.98 7.50
N ALA A 585 10.36 9.49 7.88
CA ALA A 585 9.25 9.37 6.93
C ALA A 585 8.70 10.77 6.59
N PRO A 586 8.51 11.11 5.29
CA PRO A 586 7.80 12.32 4.91
C PRO A 586 6.41 12.33 5.55
N LYS A 587 6.08 13.38 6.30
CA LYS A 587 4.76 13.52 6.94
C LYS A 587 3.65 13.84 5.93
N VAL A 588 4.01 14.32 4.74
CA VAL A 588 3.08 14.70 3.67
C VAL A 588 3.22 13.68 2.55
N GLN A 589 2.08 13.11 2.12
CA GLN A 589 2.04 12.19 1.00
C GLN A 589 2.15 12.94 -0.33
N ALA A 590 2.82 12.35 -1.31
CA ALA A 590 2.90 12.90 -2.66
C ALA A 590 1.56 12.69 -3.40
N VAL A 591 0.64 13.64 -3.26
CA VAL A 591 -0.74 13.57 -3.80
C VAL A 591 -1.04 14.79 -4.66
N GLY A 592 -1.86 14.62 -5.70
CA GLY A 592 -2.35 15.72 -6.56
C GLY A 592 -1.74 15.72 -7.97
N THR A 593 -2.08 16.74 -8.75
CA THR A 593 -1.62 16.90 -10.14
C THR A 593 -0.17 17.38 -10.27
N ALA A 594 0.35 18.03 -9.23
CA ALA A 594 1.73 18.53 -9.16
C ALA A 594 2.32 18.22 -7.77
N PRO A 595 2.53 16.94 -7.43
CA PRO A 595 3.02 16.54 -6.12
C PRO A 595 4.49 16.94 -5.96
N THR A 596 4.89 17.27 -4.73
CA THR A 596 6.31 17.31 -4.36
C THR A 596 6.75 15.90 -4.00
N ILE A 597 7.47 15.23 -4.90
CA ILE A 597 7.97 13.87 -4.68
C ILE A 597 9.35 13.94 -4.04
N PRO A 598 9.57 13.32 -2.87
CA PRO A 598 10.90 13.28 -2.25
C PRO A 598 11.92 12.55 -3.12
N ASP A 599 13.20 12.92 -2.99
CA ASP A 599 14.29 12.19 -3.65
C ASP A 599 14.28 10.71 -3.27
N ALA A 600 14.50 9.87 -4.27
CA ALA A 600 14.55 8.42 -4.09
C ALA A 600 15.69 8.03 -3.16
N LYS A 601 15.37 7.21 -2.16
CA LYS A 601 16.34 6.64 -1.20
C LYS A 601 16.42 5.15 -1.42
N ARG A 602 17.56 4.67 -1.95
CA ARG A 602 17.82 3.23 -2.05
C ARG A 602 17.71 2.59 -0.67
N GLN A 603 16.80 1.64 -0.51
CA GLN A 603 16.67 0.85 0.71
C GLN A 603 17.56 -0.40 0.57
N GLY A 604 18.51 -0.58 1.49
CA GLY A 604 19.34 -1.80 1.54
C GLY A 604 18.56 -3.02 2.05
N ILE A 605 17.70 -2.80 3.06
CA ILE A 605 16.66 -3.75 3.49
C ILE A 605 15.34 -3.02 3.31
N MET A 606 14.42 -3.61 2.56
CA MET A 606 13.10 -3.06 2.28
C MET A 606 12.29 -2.88 3.57
N THR A 607 11.56 -1.77 3.70
CA THR A 607 10.76 -1.45 4.90
C THR A 607 9.50 -2.30 4.95
N LEU A 608 9.55 -3.48 5.58
CA LEU A 608 8.40 -4.38 5.67
C LEU A 608 7.57 -4.11 6.94
N LYS A 609 6.31 -3.69 6.78
CA LYS A 609 5.31 -3.58 7.87
C LYS A 609 3.98 -4.16 7.41
N MET A 610 3.71 -5.40 7.82
CA MET A 610 2.49 -6.13 7.49
C MET A 610 1.57 -6.20 8.71
N PRO A 611 0.43 -5.47 8.72
CA PRO A 611 -0.56 -5.63 9.78
C PRO A 611 -1.19 -7.03 9.73
N THR A 612 -1.58 -7.55 10.90
CA THR A 612 -2.30 -8.81 10.99
C THR A 612 -3.73 -8.63 10.48
N ALA A 613 -4.16 -9.51 9.58
CA ALA A 613 -5.52 -9.49 9.05
C ALA A 613 -6.48 -10.15 10.06
N LYS A 614 -7.45 -9.39 10.58
CA LYS A 614 -8.40 -9.88 11.59
C LYS A 614 -9.83 -10.02 11.07
N GLY A 615 -10.23 -9.22 10.09
CA GLY A 615 -11.64 -9.09 9.71
C GLY A 615 -12.41 -8.19 10.68
N TRP A 616 -13.69 -7.97 10.37
CA TRP A 616 -14.59 -7.13 11.17
C TRP A 616 -15.25 -7.91 12.30
N ALA A 617 -15.40 -7.27 13.47
CA ALA A 617 -16.20 -7.82 14.56
C ALA A 617 -17.71 -7.59 14.27
N PRO A 618 -18.63 -8.39 14.81
CA PRO A 618 -20.06 -8.15 14.66
C PRO A 618 -20.45 -6.74 15.08
N GLY A 619 -21.13 -6.00 14.19
CA GLY A 619 -21.54 -4.61 14.40
C GLY A 619 -20.44 -3.55 14.22
N HIS A 620 -19.19 -3.95 13.97
CA HIS A 620 -18.12 -3.03 13.60
C HIS A 620 -18.14 -2.81 12.08
N VAL A 621 -18.24 -1.56 11.65
CA VAL A 621 -18.27 -1.13 10.25
C VAL A 621 -17.21 -0.06 9.99
N PRO A 622 -16.79 0.17 8.74
CA PRO A 622 -15.89 1.27 8.39
C PRO A 622 -16.47 2.63 8.76
N ASP A 623 -15.59 3.60 9.01
CA ASP A 623 -15.99 4.99 9.22
C ASP A 623 -16.39 5.63 7.89
N THR A 624 -17.52 6.36 7.88
CA THR A 624 -18.05 7.03 6.69
C THR A 624 -17.77 8.52 6.68
N ALA A 625 -17.67 9.10 5.48
CA ALA A 625 -17.68 10.55 5.33
C ALA A 625 -19.01 11.16 5.84
N PRO A 626 -19.03 12.43 6.29
CA PRO A 626 -20.25 13.07 6.79
C PRO A 626 -21.42 12.99 5.81
N GLY A 627 -22.59 12.61 6.30
CA GLY A 627 -23.82 12.47 5.49
C GLY A 627 -23.95 11.15 4.73
N LEU A 628 -23.02 10.21 4.93
CA LEU A 628 -23.07 8.86 4.37
C LEU A 628 -23.34 7.80 5.43
N ALA A 629 -23.99 6.72 5.03
CA ALA A 629 -24.15 5.50 5.80
C ALA A 629 -23.48 4.32 5.08
N VAL A 630 -23.13 3.29 5.84
CA VAL A 630 -22.54 2.04 5.32
C VAL A 630 -23.20 0.83 5.95
N ASN A 631 -23.51 -0.17 5.14
CA ASN A 631 -23.95 -1.49 5.59
C ASN A 631 -23.23 -2.59 4.81
N ALA A 632 -23.20 -3.81 5.35
CA ALA A 632 -22.74 -4.97 4.59
C ALA A 632 -23.83 -5.36 3.59
N PHE A 633 -23.53 -5.30 2.29
CA PHE A 633 -24.41 -5.81 1.24
C PHE A 633 -24.33 -7.33 1.16
N ALA A 634 -23.10 -7.86 1.19
CA ALA A 634 -22.84 -9.29 1.24
C ALA A 634 -21.72 -9.57 2.24
N SER A 635 -21.77 -10.72 2.91
CA SER A 635 -20.76 -11.16 3.89
C SER A 635 -20.50 -12.66 3.78
N GLY A 636 -19.40 -13.14 4.36
CA GLY A 636 -19.03 -14.56 4.30
C GLY A 636 -18.56 -14.97 2.90
N LEU A 637 -17.93 -14.02 2.18
CA LEU A 637 -17.21 -14.28 0.95
C LEU A 637 -15.82 -14.87 1.27
N GLU A 638 -15.15 -15.43 0.29
CA GLU A 638 -13.77 -15.91 0.38
C GLU A 638 -12.87 -14.98 -0.44
N HIS A 639 -12.32 -13.96 0.22
CA HIS A 639 -11.41 -12.99 -0.40
C HIS A 639 -12.02 -12.33 -1.66
N PRO A 640 -13.13 -11.58 -1.52
CA PRO A 640 -13.79 -10.91 -2.64
C PRO A 640 -12.90 -9.82 -3.25
N ARG A 641 -12.73 -9.84 -4.57
CA ARG A 641 -11.77 -8.97 -5.28
C ARG A 641 -12.42 -7.93 -6.17
N TRP A 642 -13.29 -8.37 -7.07
CA TRP A 642 -13.86 -7.52 -8.12
C TRP A 642 -15.38 -7.65 -8.15
N ILE A 643 -16.05 -6.57 -8.54
CA ILE A 643 -17.50 -6.45 -8.57
C ILE A 643 -17.91 -6.13 -10.00
N GLU A 644 -18.93 -6.82 -10.50
CA GLU A 644 -19.62 -6.47 -11.75
C GLU A 644 -21.12 -6.42 -11.48
N VAL A 645 -21.77 -5.31 -11.80
CA VAL A 645 -23.21 -5.14 -11.60
C VAL A 645 -23.91 -5.37 -12.94
N LEU A 646 -24.73 -6.41 -13.01
CA LEU A 646 -25.43 -6.80 -14.23
C LEU A 646 -26.65 -5.89 -14.49
N PRO A 647 -27.13 -5.80 -15.75
CA PRO A 647 -28.28 -4.96 -16.10
C PRO A 647 -29.59 -5.29 -15.36
N ASN A 648 -29.73 -6.52 -14.84
CA ASN A 648 -30.89 -6.94 -14.05
C ASN A 648 -30.76 -6.63 -12.55
N GLY A 649 -29.66 -6.00 -12.13
CA GLY A 649 -29.38 -5.64 -10.74
C GLY A 649 -28.60 -6.67 -9.94
N ASP A 650 -28.30 -7.84 -10.51
CA ASP A 650 -27.46 -8.83 -9.85
C ASP A 650 -26.02 -8.32 -9.70
N VAL A 651 -25.43 -8.58 -8.53
CA VAL A 651 -24.05 -8.22 -8.23
C VAL A 651 -23.19 -9.48 -8.30
N LEU A 652 -22.30 -9.53 -9.29
CA LEU A 652 -21.31 -10.58 -9.40
C LEU A 652 -20.05 -10.21 -8.62
N VAL A 653 -19.50 -11.16 -7.89
CA VAL A 653 -18.26 -10.98 -7.12
C VAL A 653 -17.27 -12.08 -7.46
N ALA A 654 -16.07 -11.69 -7.89
CA ALA A 654 -14.95 -12.60 -8.06
C ALA A 654 -14.30 -12.92 -6.71
N GLU A 655 -14.32 -14.19 -6.32
CA GLU A 655 -13.69 -14.72 -5.11
C GLU A 655 -12.38 -15.44 -5.51
N SER A 656 -11.26 -14.76 -5.30
CA SER A 656 -9.96 -15.25 -5.75
C SER A 656 -8.84 -14.74 -4.87
N LYS A 657 -7.83 -15.58 -4.62
CA LYS A 657 -6.69 -15.28 -3.75
C LYS A 657 -5.38 -15.57 -4.46
N GLU A 658 -4.31 -14.88 -4.05
CA GLU A 658 -2.96 -15.18 -4.55
C GLU A 658 -2.51 -16.57 -4.11
N GLN A 659 -2.05 -17.37 -5.07
CA GLN A 659 -1.53 -18.71 -4.82
C GLN A 659 0.00 -18.67 -4.75
N PRO A 660 0.60 -19.07 -3.62
CA PRO A 660 2.05 -19.02 -3.48
C PRO A 660 2.72 -20.11 -4.31
N ASN A 661 3.87 -19.79 -4.90
CA ASN A 661 4.75 -20.80 -5.48
C ASN A 661 5.33 -21.71 -4.37
N PRO A 662 5.71 -22.96 -4.66
CA PRO A 662 6.43 -23.81 -3.72
C PRO A 662 7.69 -23.09 -3.20
N PRO A 663 7.84 -22.90 -1.88
CA PRO A 663 9.00 -22.23 -1.31
C PRO A 663 10.29 -23.02 -1.63
N LYS A 664 11.36 -22.32 -1.99
CA LYS A 664 12.67 -22.92 -2.34
C LYS A 664 13.70 -22.73 -1.23
N THR A 665 13.49 -21.75 -0.35
CA THR A 665 14.40 -21.42 0.75
C THR A 665 13.66 -21.29 2.08
N LEU A 666 14.39 -21.47 3.19
CA LEU A 666 13.89 -21.19 4.55
C LEU A 666 13.35 -19.74 4.71
N MET A 667 13.90 -18.78 3.96
CA MET A 667 13.36 -17.42 3.94
C MET A 667 12.06 -17.31 3.14
N ASP A 668 11.90 -18.08 2.06
CA ASP A 668 10.64 -18.16 1.33
C ASP A 668 9.53 -18.71 2.23
N HIS A 669 9.85 -19.73 3.05
CA HIS A 669 8.91 -20.26 4.05
C HIS A 669 8.48 -19.20 5.06
N ALA A 670 9.41 -18.44 5.63
CA ALA A 670 9.10 -17.37 6.59
C ALA A 670 8.31 -16.21 5.96
N ALA A 671 8.64 -15.83 4.71
CA ALA A 671 7.92 -14.83 3.95
C ALA A 671 6.48 -15.28 3.66
N GLN A 672 6.29 -16.52 3.21
CA GLN A 672 4.96 -17.08 2.99
C GLN A 672 4.15 -17.19 4.28
N ALA A 673 4.75 -17.58 5.39
CA ALA A 673 4.05 -17.62 6.67
C ALA A 673 3.56 -16.22 7.09
N THR A 674 4.40 -15.19 6.92
CA THR A 674 4.03 -13.79 7.17
C THR A 674 2.88 -13.33 6.26
N MET A 675 2.93 -13.68 4.97
CA MET A 675 1.87 -13.33 4.01
C MET A 675 0.55 -14.07 4.30
N ARG A 676 0.59 -15.32 4.77
CA ARG A 676 -0.60 -16.06 5.22
C ARG A 676 -1.24 -15.40 6.45
N ARG A 677 -0.44 -14.91 7.40
CA ARG A 677 -0.94 -14.16 8.58
C ARG A 677 -1.63 -12.85 8.19
N ALA A 678 -1.15 -12.20 7.12
CA ALA A 678 -1.80 -11.03 6.52
C ALA A 678 -2.97 -11.39 5.59
N ARG A 679 -3.37 -12.68 5.50
CA ARG A 679 -4.35 -13.23 4.56
C ARG A 679 -4.09 -12.89 3.07
N ALA A 680 -2.86 -12.54 2.72
CA ALA A 680 -2.49 -12.11 1.37
C ALA A 680 -2.34 -13.28 0.38
N ILE A 681 -1.97 -14.47 0.86
CA ILE A 681 -1.82 -15.69 0.04
C ILE A 681 -2.59 -16.87 0.64
N GLY A 682 -3.02 -17.83 -0.19
CA GLY A 682 -3.71 -19.04 0.26
C GLY A 682 -4.38 -19.81 -0.87
N THR A 683 -5.24 -20.77 -0.52
CA THR A 683 -6.09 -21.44 -1.51
C THR A 683 -7.12 -20.46 -2.05
N SER A 684 -7.18 -20.33 -3.37
CA SER A 684 -8.14 -19.47 -4.07
C SER A 684 -9.46 -20.19 -4.26
N ALA A 685 -10.58 -19.52 -3.96
CA ALA A 685 -11.93 -20.05 -4.19
C ALA A 685 -12.20 -20.30 -5.69
N ASN A 686 -11.54 -19.53 -6.57
CA ASN A 686 -11.54 -19.75 -8.02
C ASN A 686 -12.95 -19.79 -8.61
N ARG A 687 -13.81 -18.89 -8.13
CA ARG A 687 -15.22 -18.78 -8.51
C ARG A 687 -15.68 -17.33 -8.60
N ILE A 688 -16.82 -17.15 -9.24
CA ILE A 688 -17.62 -15.94 -9.26
C ILE A 688 -18.95 -16.30 -8.62
N THR A 689 -19.40 -15.48 -7.66
CA THR A 689 -20.71 -15.62 -7.02
C THR A 689 -21.65 -14.53 -7.50
N LEU A 690 -22.92 -14.85 -7.57
CA LEU A 690 -24.01 -13.92 -7.82
C LEU A 690 -24.73 -13.62 -6.52
N TRP A 691 -24.98 -12.33 -6.29
CA TRP A 691 -25.68 -11.80 -5.14
C TRP A 691 -26.86 -10.95 -5.59
N ARG A 692 -28.04 -11.20 -5.00
CA ARG A 692 -29.26 -10.46 -5.32
C ARG A 692 -29.95 -9.99 -4.04
N ASP A 693 -30.22 -8.70 -4.02
CA ASP A 693 -31.11 -8.01 -3.09
C ASP A 693 -32.52 -8.04 -3.70
N THR A 694 -33.42 -8.79 -3.06
CA THR A 694 -34.75 -9.10 -3.62
C THR A 694 -35.80 -8.10 -3.18
N ASP A 695 -35.62 -7.46 -2.03
CA ASP A 695 -36.58 -6.49 -1.48
C ASP A 695 -36.11 -5.03 -1.58
N GLY A 696 -34.87 -4.80 -2.03
CA GLY A 696 -34.27 -3.51 -2.27
C GLY A 696 -33.80 -2.80 -1.00
N ASP A 697 -33.60 -3.53 0.10
CA ASP A 697 -33.19 -2.96 1.39
C ASP A 697 -31.67 -2.64 1.46
N GLY A 698 -30.90 -3.07 0.46
CA GLY A 698 -29.46 -2.89 0.37
C GLY A 698 -28.64 -4.03 0.97
N VAL A 699 -29.24 -5.17 1.28
CA VAL A 699 -28.61 -6.43 1.68
C VAL A 699 -28.97 -7.51 0.65
N ALA A 700 -28.07 -8.45 0.37
CA ALA A 700 -28.34 -9.54 -0.55
C ALA A 700 -28.84 -10.79 0.19
N GLU A 701 -30.03 -11.28 -0.13
CA GLU A 701 -30.60 -12.51 0.45
C GLU A 701 -30.20 -13.75 -0.36
N THR A 702 -30.03 -13.59 -1.67
CA THR A 702 -29.74 -14.71 -2.56
C THR A 702 -28.25 -14.74 -2.89
N ARG A 703 -27.64 -15.91 -2.71
CA ARG A 703 -26.25 -16.20 -3.08
C ARG A 703 -26.22 -17.47 -3.93
N GLU A 704 -25.66 -17.37 -5.13
CA GLU A 704 -25.45 -18.51 -6.03
C GLU A 704 -23.99 -18.56 -6.51
N VAL A 705 -23.49 -19.76 -6.76
CA VAL A 705 -22.22 -19.91 -7.51
C VAL A 705 -22.53 -19.68 -8.99
N PHE A 706 -22.15 -18.52 -9.50
CA PHE A 706 -22.42 -18.12 -10.88
C PHE A 706 -21.51 -18.85 -11.86
N LEU A 707 -20.22 -18.91 -11.55
CA LEU A 707 -19.22 -19.59 -12.37
C LEU A 707 -18.09 -20.13 -11.48
N GLU A 708 -17.69 -21.38 -11.69
CA GLU A 708 -16.65 -22.05 -10.89
C GLU A 708 -15.49 -22.54 -11.77
N ARG A 709 -14.47 -23.13 -11.12
CA ARG A 709 -13.30 -23.75 -11.78
C ARG A 709 -12.53 -22.78 -12.68
N GLN A 710 -12.48 -21.52 -12.27
CA GLN A 710 -11.68 -20.49 -12.93
C GLN A 710 -10.26 -20.44 -12.39
N ASN A 711 -9.36 -19.74 -13.07
CA ASN A 711 -7.97 -19.60 -12.62
C ASN A 711 -7.74 -18.19 -12.09
N GLN A 712 -7.94 -18.01 -10.78
CA GLN A 712 -7.88 -16.72 -10.08
C GLN A 712 -8.65 -15.62 -10.84
N PRO A 713 -9.97 -15.77 -11.01
CA PRO A 713 -10.78 -14.79 -11.74
C PRO A 713 -10.71 -13.42 -11.07
N PHE A 714 -10.66 -12.36 -11.85
CA PHE A 714 -10.64 -10.98 -11.33
C PHE A 714 -11.64 -10.11 -12.09
N GLY A 715 -11.25 -9.57 -13.25
CA GLY A 715 -12.12 -8.72 -14.06
C GLY A 715 -13.24 -9.53 -14.71
N MET A 716 -14.41 -8.91 -14.81
CA MET A 716 -15.61 -9.48 -15.42
C MET A 716 -16.25 -8.42 -16.30
N ALA A 717 -16.94 -8.84 -17.36
CA ALA A 717 -17.70 -7.94 -18.21
C ALA A 717 -18.81 -8.71 -18.94
N LEU A 718 -19.96 -8.07 -19.16
CA LEU A 718 -21.04 -8.59 -19.99
C LEU A 718 -21.20 -7.74 -21.25
N VAL A 719 -21.17 -8.37 -22.44
CA VAL A 719 -21.47 -7.72 -23.72
C VAL A 719 -22.48 -8.57 -24.49
N GLY A 720 -23.70 -8.05 -24.64
CA GLY A 720 -24.81 -8.80 -25.23
C GLY A 720 -25.04 -10.12 -24.48
N ASP A 721 -24.99 -11.23 -25.22
CA ASP A 721 -25.20 -12.59 -24.70
C ASP A 721 -23.88 -13.31 -24.37
N THR A 722 -22.79 -12.55 -24.15
CA THR A 722 -21.46 -13.12 -23.83
C THR A 722 -20.88 -12.51 -22.57
N PHE A 723 -20.55 -13.37 -21.61
CA PHE A 723 -19.87 -13.02 -20.37
C PHE A 723 -18.37 -13.30 -20.46
N TYR A 724 -17.55 -12.31 -20.15
CA TYR A 724 -16.09 -12.36 -20.24
C TYR A 724 -15.48 -12.37 -18.84
N VAL A 725 -14.46 -13.20 -18.68
CA VAL A 725 -13.71 -13.32 -17.41
C VAL A 725 -12.22 -13.18 -17.68
N GLY A 726 -11.60 -12.28 -16.91
CA GLY A 726 -10.16 -12.09 -16.84
C GLY A 726 -9.57 -13.03 -15.80
N ASN A 727 -9.00 -14.15 -16.25
CA ASN A 727 -8.23 -15.08 -15.44
C ASN A 727 -6.75 -14.73 -15.49
N THR A 728 -5.96 -15.12 -14.48
CA THR A 728 -4.51 -14.84 -14.43
C THR A 728 -3.75 -15.23 -15.70
N ASP A 729 -4.22 -16.27 -16.39
CA ASP A 729 -3.65 -16.85 -17.61
C ASP A 729 -4.36 -16.46 -18.92
N GLY A 730 -5.37 -15.59 -18.90
CA GLY A 730 -6.04 -15.17 -20.14
C GLY A 730 -7.43 -14.55 -19.99
N ILE A 731 -8.04 -14.24 -21.14
CA ILE A 731 -9.43 -13.80 -21.25
C ILE A 731 -10.25 -14.97 -21.78
N VAL A 732 -11.34 -15.30 -21.09
CA VAL A 732 -12.25 -16.41 -21.42
C VAL A 732 -13.66 -15.88 -21.60
N ALA A 733 -14.33 -16.28 -22.67
CA ALA A 733 -15.70 -15.93 -22.98
C ALA A 733 -16.65 -17.11 -22.73
N PHE A 734 -17.83 -16.80 -22.21
CA PHE A 734 -18.88 -17.76 -21.90
C PHE A 734 -20.21 -17.28 -22.51
N PRO A 735 -21.04 -18.18 -23.06
CA PRO A 735 -22.40 -17.82 -23.42
C PRO A 735 -23.18 -17.45 -22.16
N TYR A 736 -24.01 -16.41 -22.26
CA TYR A 736 -24.84 -15.90 -21.18
C TYR A 736 -26.27 -15.67 -21.68
N GLU A 737 -27.24 -16.14 -20.92
CA GLU A 737 -28.64 -15.82 -21.12
C GLU A 737 -29.10 -14.81 -20.06
N ALA A 738 -29.90 -13.81 -20.47
CA ALA A 738 -30.36 -12.77 -19.54
C ALA A 738 -31.10 -13.37 -18.33
N GLY A 739 -30.65 -13.03 -17.13
CA GLY A 739 -31.19 -13.53 -15.87
C GLY A 739 -30.69 -14.92 -15.46
N GLN A 740 -29.79 -15.53 -16.23
CA GLN A 740 -29.10 -16.76 -15.86
C GLN A 740 -28.36 -16.57 -14.53
N THR A 741 -28.54 -17.52 -13.60
CA THR A 741 -27.93 -17.47 -12.26
C THR A 741 -26.69 -18.37 -12.13
N THR A 742 -26.45 -19.25 -13.10
CA THR A 742 -25.27 -20.13 -13.15
C THR A 742 -24.88 -20.43 -14.60
N ILE A 743 -23.60 -20.31 -14.93
CA ILE A 743 -23.00 -20.70 -16.21
C ILE A 743 -22.32 -22.07 -16.04
N THR A 744 -22.80 -23.05 -16.80
CA THR A 744 -22.21 -24.40 -16.86
C THR A 744 -21.53 -24.70 -18.21
N ALA A 745 -21.71 -23.82 -19.19
CA ALA A 745 -21.09 -23.93 -20.50
C ALA A 745 -19.56 -23.83 -20.40
N ALA A 746 -18.86 -24.58 -21.26
CA ALA A 746 -17.41 -24.50 -21.32
C ALA A 746 -16.96 -23.13 -21.86
N GLY A 747 -15.99 -22.51 -21.19
CA GLY A 747 -15.43 -21.23 -21.61
C GLY A 747 -14.54 -21.36 -22.85
N ARG A 748 -14.63 -20.38 -23.75
CA ARG A 748 -13.78 -20.25 -24.94
C ARG A 748 -12.68 -19.23 -24.67
N ARG A 749 -11.42 -19.67 -24.72
CA ARG A 749 -10.27 -18.78 -24.52
C ARG A 749 -10.06 -17.87 -25.73
N LEU A 750 -9.99 -16.56 -25.50
CA LEU A 750 -9.76 -15.55 -26.53
C LEU A 750 -8.30 -15.08 -26.53
N VAL A 751 -7.75 -14.87 -25.34
CA VAL A 751 -6.38 -14.35 -25.17
C VAL A 751 -5.65 -15.21 -24.15
N THR A 752 -4.35 -15.46 -24.37
CA THR A 752 -3.47 -16.15 -23.42
C THR A 752 -2.48 -15.16 -22.84
N PHE A 753 -2.37 -15.13 -21.51
CA PHE A 753 -1.39 -14.33 -20.79
C PHE A 753 -0.41 -15.23 -20.04
N LYS A 754 0.79 -14.69 -19.77
CA LYS A 754 1.72 -15.34 -18.85
C LYS A 754 1.13 -15.23 -17.42
N PRO A 755 0.97 -16.35 -16.67
CA PRO A 755 0.39 -16.33 -15.32
C PRO A 755 1.39 -15.80 -14.27
N ASN A 756 0.95 -15.66 -13.01
CA ASN A 756 1.76 -15.23 -11.86
C ASN A 756 2.20 -13.75 -11.90
N GLY A 757 2.94 -13.34 -10.85
CA GLY A 757 3.32 -11.95 -10.61
C GLY A 757 2.14 -11.14 -10.09
N HIS A 758 1.98 -9.93 -10.61
CA HIS A 758 0.72 -9.21 -10.51
C HIS A 758 -0.34 -9.95 -11.33
N TRP A 759 -1.04 -10.89 -10.69
CA TRP A 759 -1.86 -11.91 -11.33
C TRP A 759 -3.25 -11.43 -11.77
N THR A 760 -3.71 -10.28 -11.29
CA THR A 760 -5.03 -9.73 -11.60
C THR A 760 -5.16 -9.36 -13.08
N ARG A 761 -6.30 -9.68 -13.69
CA ARG A 761 -6.70 -9.21 -15.04
C ARG A 761 -8.02 -8.47 -14.94
N SER A 762 -7.97 -7.18 -14.69
CA SER A 762 -9.17 -6.33 -14.74
C SER A 762 -9.70 -6.28 -16.16
N LEU A 763 -11.02 -6.12 -16.31
CA LEU A 763 -11.68 -6.00 -17.59
C LEU A 763 -12.56 -4.75 -17.57
N ILE A 764 -12.60 -4.04 -18.69
CA ILE A 764 -13.59 -2.99 -18.94
C ILE A 764 -13.95 -2.96 -20.43
N VAL A 765 -15.23 -2.81 -20.74
CA VAL A 765 -15.74 -2.74 -22.12
C VAL A 765 -15.67 -1.29 -22.59
N SER A 766 -15.34 -1.06 -23.86
CA SER A 766 -15.43 0.28 -24.46
C SER A 766 -16.88 0.80 -24.43
N PRO A 767 -17.11 2.14 -24.39
CA PRO A 767 -18.46 2.69 -24.35
C PRO A 767 -19.36 2.30 -25.52
N ASP A 768 -18.76 1.96 -26.68
CA ASP A 768 -19.46 1.48 -27.87
C ASP A 768 -19.69 -0.04 -27.90
N GLY A 769 -19.17 -0.78 -26.92
CA GLY A 769 -19.29 -2.24 -26.84
C GLY A 769 -18.41 -3.01 -27.82
N ALA A 770 -17.55 -2.36 -28.60
CA ALA A 770 -16.77 -3.01 -29.67
C ALA A 770 -15.47 -3.67 -29.19
N SER A 771 -14.94 -3.26 -28.03
CA SER A 771 -13.64 -3.71 -27.53
C SER A 771 -13.65 -3.97 -26.03
N LEU A 772 -12.80 -4.90 -25.61
CA LEU A 772 -12.52 -5.20 -24.21
C LEU A 772 -11.09 -4.80 -23.87
N TYR A 773 -10.90 -4.09 -22.76
CA TYR A 773 -9.58 -3.68 -22.28
C TYR A 773 -9.21 -4.51 -21.04
N ALA A 774 -7.95 -4.95 -20.98
CA ALA A 774 -7.46 -5.79 -19.90
C ALA A 774 -6.14 -5.28 -19.30
N GLY A 775 -6.12 -5.05 -17.99
CA GLY A 775 -4.90 -4.73 -17.26
C GLY A 775 -4.04 -5.98 -17.03
N VAL A 776 -2.76 -5.92 -17.40
CA VAL A 776 -1.80 -7.02 -17.22
C VAL A 776 -0.56 -6.48 -16.51
N GLY A 777 -0.44 -6.76 -15.21
CA GLY A 777 0.70 -6.29 -14.41
C GLY A 777 2.00 -7.07 -14.66
N SER A 778 3.12 -6.49 -14.19
CA SER A 778 4.46 -7.06 -14.29
C SER A 778 4.58 -8.38 -13.51
N LEU A 779 5.57 -9.19 -13.87
CA LEU A 779 5.94 -10.37 -13.10
C LEU A 779 6.69 -9.98 -11.82
N SER A 780 7.55 -8.97 -11.92
CA SER A 780 8.53 -8.60 -10.90
C SER A 780 8.48 -7.11 -10.56
N ASN A 781 9.30 -6.67 -9.59
CA ASN A 781 9.21 -5.29 -9.09
C ASN A 781 9.73 -4.28 -10.13
N ILE A 782 10.88 -4.60 -10.72
CA ILE A 782 11.62 -3.71 -11.65
C ILE A 782 12.18 -4.48 -12.86
N GLY A 783 11.56 -5.60 -13.24
CA GLY A 783 12.08 -6.45 -14.31
C GLY A 783 13.32 -7.26 -13.87
N ASP A 784 13.47 -7.52 -12.57
CA ASP A 784 14.64 -8.20 -11.97
C ASP A 784 14.77 -9.68 -12.37
N GLN A 785 13.72 -10.25 -12.96
CA GLN A 785 13.74 -11.58 -13.58
C GLN A 785 14.07 -11.54 -15.09
N GLY A 786 14.45 -10.38 -15.61
CA GLY A 786 14.77 -10.15 -17.02
C GLY A 786 13.56 -9.68 -17.84
N MET A 787 13.80 -8.79 -18.82
CA MET A 787 12.74 -8.17 -19.62
C MET A 787 11.99 -9.15 -20.54
N GLU A 788 12.57 -10.30 -20.88
CA GLU A 788 11.89 -11.36 -21.63
C GLU A 788 10.71 -11.95 -20.83
N ALA A 789 10.87 -12.07 -19.50
CA ALA A 789 9.79 -12.52 -18.62
C ALA A 789 8.63 -11.51 -18.55
N GLU A 790 8.94 -10.23 -18.83
CA GLU A 790 8.02 -9.10 -18.80
C GLU A 790 7.37 -8.79 -20.16
N GLU A 791 7.71 -9.50 -21.23
CA GLU A 791 7.06 -9.34 -22.53
C GLU A 791 5.56 -9.64 -22.42
N GLY A 792 4.73 -8.67 -22.86
CA GLY A 792 3.27 -8.70 -22.76
C GLY A 792 2.70 -8.22 -21.42
N ARG A 793 3.55 -7.76 -20.49
CA ARG A 793 3.17 -7.32 -19.14
C ARG A 793 3.42 -5.82 -18.91
N ALA A 794 3.03 -5.35 -17.72
CA ALA A 794 3.04 -3.94 -17.34
C ALA A 794 2.33 -3.07 -18.40
N ALA A 795 1.15 -3.53 -18.81
CA ALA A 795 0.46 -3.02 -19.97
C ALA A 795 -1.06 -3.14 -19.82
N ILE A 796 -1.79 -2.33 -20.59
CA ILE A 796 -3.21 -2.53 -20.88
C ILE A 796 -3.31 -3.10 -22.28
N TRP A 797 -4.04 -4.21 -22.42
CA TRP A 797 -4.37 -4.84 -23.70
C TRP A 797 -5.73 -4.35 -24.19
N ARG A 798 -5.90 -4.27 -25.51
CA ARG A 798 -7.21 -4.12 -26.17
C ARG A 798 -7.49 -5.37 -26.99
N LEU A 799 -8.67 -5.94 -26.82
CA LEU A 799 -9.24 -7.03 -27.60
C LEU A 799 -10.42 -6.49 -28.38
N ASP A 800 -10.37 -6.56 -29.70
CA ASP A 800 -11.49 -6.28 -30.57
C ASP A 800 -12.46 -7.46 -30.55
N LEU A 801 -13.74 -7.22 -30.23
CA LEU A 801 -14.71 -8.31 -29.98
C LEU A 801 -15.29 -8.90 -31.27
N GLU A 802 -15.18 -8.21 -32.41
CA GLU A 802 -15.66 -8.71 -33.71
C GLU A 802 -14.59 -9.60 -34.37
N THR A 803 -13.35 -9.12 -34.40
CA THR A 803 -12.22 -9.79 -35.06
C THR A 803 -11.45 -10.73 -34.15
N GLU A 804 -11.69 -10.65 -32.83
CA GLU A 804 -10.96 -11.34 -31.76
C GLU A 804 -9.44 -11.09 -31.77
N GLN A 805 -9.01 -9.97 -32.37
CA GLN A 805 -7.61 -9.56 -32.35
C GLN A 805 -7.27 -8.82 -31.06
N ALA A 806 -6.21 -9.27 -30.39
CA ALA A 806 -5.72 -8.65 -29.16
C ALA A 806 -4.31 -8.08 -29.34
N GLY A 807 -4.05 -6.92 -28.73
CA GLY A 807 -2.74 -6.30 -28.71
C GLY A 807 -2.56 -5.33 -27.54
N ILE A 808 -1.31 -4.90 -27.32
CA ILE A 808 -0.99 -3.90 -26.30
C ILE A 808 -1.55 -2.54 -26.74
N PHE A 809 -2.44 -1.98 -25.93
CA PHE A 809 -2.97 -0.63 -26.08
C PHE A 809 -2.06 0.42 -25.47
N ALA A 810 -1.54 0.17 -24.26
CA ALA A 810 -0.58 1.04 -23.57
C ALA A 810 0.38 0.21 -22.71
N SER A 811 1.60 0.72 -22.49
CA SER A 811 2.70 -0.02 -21.84
C SER A 811 3.46 0.83 -20.81
N GLY A 812 4.35 0.21 -20.04
CA GLY A 812 5.11 0.89 -18.99
C GLY A 812 4.26 1.23 -17.76
N LEU A 813 3.15 0.52 -17.58
CA LEU A 813 2.22 0.64 -16.47
C LEU A 813 2.41 -0.57 -15.55
N ARG A 814 3.30 -0.49 -14.55
CA ARG A 814 3.75 -1.65 -13.73
C ARG A 814 2.62 -2.59 -13.35
N ASN A 815 1.55 -2.05 -12.77
CA ASN A 815 0.36 -2.81 -12.40
C ASN A 815 -0.90 -1.95 -12.52
N ALA A 816 -1.40 -1.78 -13.75
CA ALA A 816 -2.67 -1.10 -14.04
C ALA A 816 -3.84 -2.03 -13.69
N VAL A 817 -4.41 -1.84 -12.49
CA VAL A 817 -5.49 -2.71 -11.99
C VAL A 817 -6.84 -2.06 -12.29
N GLY A 818 -7.21 -0.99 -11.60
CA GLY A 818 -8.49 -0.34 -11.82
C GLY A 818 -8.52 0.43 -13.13
N MET A 819 -9.63 0.32 -13.87
CA MET A 819 -9.88 1.07 -15.10
C MET A 819 -11.29 1.63 -15.09
N ALA A 820 -11.48 2.85 -15.62
CA ALA A 820 -12.79 3.47 -15.77
C ALA A 820 -12.80 4.42 -16.98
N TRP A 821 -13.96 4.53 -17.62
CA TRP A 821 -14.18 5.54 -18.66
C TRP A 821 -14.68 6.83 -18.03
N GLU A 822 -14.04 7.94 -18.36
CA GLU A 822 -14.56 9.27 -18.04
C GLU A 822 -15.57 9.65 -19.13
N PRO A 823 -16.85 9.88 -18.79
CA PRO A 823 -17.94 9.90 -19.77
C PRO A 823 -18.00 11.17 -20.62
N SER A 824 -17.46 12.30 -20.16
CA SER A 824 -17.54 13.56 -20.93
C SER A 824 -16.58 13.58 -22.12
N THR A 825 -15.39 12.99 -21.96
CA THR A 825 -14.36 12.93 -23.01
C THR A 825 -14.24 11.55 -23.66
N GLY A 826 -14.79 10.51 -23.05
CA GLY A 826 -14.60 9.12 -23.47
C GLY A 826 -13.17 8.61 -23.23
N THR A 827 -12.41 9.27 -22.35
CA THR A 827 -11.01 8.90 -22.08
C THR A 827 -10.96 7.71 -21.11
N LEU A 828 -10.11 6.72 -21.40
CA LEU A 828 -9.81 5.63 -20.48
C LEU A 828 -8.88 6.14 -19.37
N TRP A 829 -9.21 5.86 -18.12
CA TRP A 829 -8.38 6.15 -16.96
C TRP A 829 -8.00 4.86 -16.24
N THR A 830 -6.83 4.86 -15.60
CA THR A 830 -6.37 3.73 -14.78
C THR A 830 -5.65 4.19 -13.53
N VAL A 831 -5.70 3.36 -12.49
CA VAL A 831 -4.82 3.45 -11.32
C VAL A 831 -3.70 2.41 -11.42
N VAL A 832 -2.48 2.84 -11.09
CA VAL A 832 -1.28 2.01 -11.21
C VAL A 832 -0.56 1.93 -9.89
N ASN A 833 -0.18 0.71 -9.50
CA ASN A 833 0.70 0.50 -8.34
C ASN A 833 2.16 0.53 -8.76
N GLU A 834 2.92 1.44 -8.19
CA GLU A 834 4.32 1.65 -8.55
C GLU A 834 5.30 0.71 -7.83
N ARG A 835 6.56 0.80 -8.25
CA ARG A 835 7.67 -0.02 -7.80
C ARG A 835 8.06 0.27 -6.37
N ASP A 836 8.55 -0.78 -5.73
CA ASP A 836 8.98 -0.78 -4.33
C ASP A 836 10.47 -0.47 -4.20
N GLY A 837 10.89 -0.01 -3.00
CA GLY A 837 12.31 0.06 -2.60
C GLY A 837 13.04 1.38 -2.88
N LEU A 838 12.32 2.48 -3.08
CA LEU A 838 12.88 3.84 -3.26
C LEU A 838 12.54 4.82 -2.12
N GLY A 839 12.02 4.31 -1.00
CA GLY A 839 11.64 5.12 0.16
C GLY A 839 10.18 4.89 0.53
N ASP A 840 9.66 5.71 1.45
CA ASP A 840 8.26 5.60 1.93
C ASP A 840 7.25 6.36 1.04
N GLU A 841 7.70 7.32 0.22
CA GLU A 841 6.82 8.12 -0.65
C GLU A 841 7.21 8.10 -2.14
N THR A 842 8.33 7.47 -2.48
CA THR A 842 8.87 7.51 -3.83
C THR A 842 8.91 6.10 -4.42
N PRO A 843 8.32 5.85 -5.61
CA PRO A 843 7.41 6.74 -6.33
C PRO A 843 5.99 6.70 -5.73
N PRO A 844 5.15 7.72 -6.00
CA PRO A 844 3.74 7.61 -5.71
C PRO A 844 3.05 6.62 -6.67
N ASP A 845 2.04 5.93 -6.17
CA ASP A 845 0.99 5.36 -7.03
C ASP A 845 0.26 6.50 -7.74
N TYR A 846 -0.41 6.22 -8.85
CA TYR A 846 -1.02 7.29 -9.64
C TYR A 846 -2.32 6.89 -10.34
N LEU A 847 -3.14 7.90 -10.62
CA LEU A 847 -4.29 7.90 -11.51
C LEU A 847 -3.89 8.64 -12.80
N THR A 848 -4.11 8.05 -13.97
CA THR A 848 -3.75 8.68 -15.24
C THR A 848 -4.68 8.30 -16.39
N SER A 849 -4.82 9.23 -17.34
CA SER A 849 -5.42 9.02 -18.65
C SER A 849 -4.54 8.11 -19.50
N VAL A 850 -5.15 7.12 -20.15
CA VAL A 850 -4.46 6.11 -20.95
C VAL A 850 -4.57 6.45 -22.44
N ARG A 851 -3.43 6.51 -23.12
CA ARG A 851 -3.34 6.80 -24.57
C ARG A 851 -2.90 5.58 -25.34
N GLU A 852 -3.51 5.35 -26.50
CA GLU A 852 -3.07 4.29 -27.43
C GLU A 852 -1.60 4.50 -27.82
N GLY A 853 -0.81 3.43 -27.74
CA GLY A 853 0.64 3.46 -27.96
C GLY A 853 1.45 4.18 -26.87
N GLY A 854 0.80 4.64 -25.79
CA GLY A 854 1.44 5.35 -24.69
C GLY A 854 2.43 4.47 -23.90
N PHE A 855 3.52 5.10 -23.44
CA PHE A 855 4.51 4.48 -22.55
C PHE A 855 4.63 5.29 -21.26
N TYR A 856 4.41 4.67 -20.10
CA TYR A 856 4.29 5.35 -18.80
C TYR A 856 5.50 5.15 -17.87
N GLY A 857 6.63 4.72 -18.44
CA GLY A 857 7.94 4.81 -17.81
C GLY A 857 8.49 3.51 -17.23
N TRP A 858 7.65 2.62 -16.69
CA TRP A 858 8.15 1.37 -16.09
C TRP A 858 8.85 0.47 -17.14
N PRO A 859 9.98 -0.18 -16.81
CA PRO A 859 10.71 -0.12 -15.53
C PRO A 859 11.78 0.98 -15.46
N TYR A 860 12.03 1.72 -16.54
CA TYR A 860 13.21 2.60 -16.69
C TYR A 860 13.12 3.92 -15.91
N CYS A 861 11.93 4.51 -15.84
CA CYS A 861 11.68 5.76 -15.14
C CYS A 861 10.33 5.75 -14.42
N TYR A 862 10.13 6.71 -13.53
CA TYR A 862 8.88 6.94 -12.80
C TYR A 862 8.53 8.43 -12.81
N TRP A 863 7.26 8.74 -12.58
CA TRP A 863 6.73 10.11 -12.55
C TRP A 863 7.30 11.03 -13.66
N GLY A 864 7.00 10.68 -14.91
CA GLY A 864 7.62 11.32 -16.08
C GLY A 864 8.98 10.69 -16.40
N GLN A 865 10.00 11.50 -16.60
CA GLN A 865 11.33 11.06 -17.01
C GLN A 865 12.32 10.89 -15.84
N THR A 866 11.84 10.73 -14.60
CA THR A 866 12.73 10.50 -13.45
C THR A 866 13.33 9.10 -13.53
N VAL A 867 14.63 9.02 -13.81
CA VAL A 867 15.32 7.75 -14.08
C VAL A 867 15.42 6.87 -12.83
N ASP A 868 15.17 5.57 -12.98
CA ASP A 868 15.42 4.56 -11.95
C ASP A 868 16.77 3.87 -12.18
N ASP A 869 17.81 4.33 -11.50
CA ASP A 869 19.19 3.83 -11.65
C ASP A 869 19.39 2.36 -11.21
N ARG A 870 18.34 1.65 -10.77
CA ARG A 870 18.42 0.22 -10.40
C ARG A 870 18.28 -0.71 -11.60
N VAL A 871 17.79 -0.23 -12.73
CA VAL A 871 17.59 -1.03 -13.95
C VAL A 871 18.52 -0.59 -15.08
N PRO A 872 18.95 -1.52 -15.96
CA PRO A 872 19.60 -1.16 -17.22
C PRO A 872 18.72 -0.22 -18.03
N GLN A 873 19.28 0.90 -18.46
CA GLN A 873 18.51 2.01 -19.02
C GLN A 873 18.25 1.87 -20.52
N ASP A 874 17.08 2.35 -20.96
CA ASP A 874 16.76 2.64 -22.34
C ASP A 874 16.41 4.14 -22.48
N PRO A 875 17.38 4.99 -22.89
CA PRO A 875 17.17 6.43 -22.98
C PRO A 875 16.06 6.85 -23.94
N ALA A 876 15.79 6.07 -24.99
CA ALA A 876 14.74 6.38 -25.97
C ALA A 876 13.35 6.16 -25.36
N LEU A 877 13.20 5.11 -24.54
CA LEU A 877 11.97 4.85 -23.80
C LEU A 877 11.74 5.87 -22.68
N VAL A 878 12.79 6.24 -21.94
CA VAL A 878 12.69 7.30 -20.92
C VAL A 878 12.27 8.63 -21.56
N ALA A 879 12.88 9.02 -22.68
CA ALA A 879 12.57 10.30 -23.34
C ALA A 879 11.12 10.42 -23.82
N ARG A 880 10.47 9.29 -24.17
CA ARG A 880 9.06 9.27 -24.60
C ARG A 880 8.06 8.98 -23.48
N ALA A 881 8.52 8.78 -22.24
CA ALA A 881 7.66 8.44 -21.13
C ALA A 881 6.64 9.56 -20.86
N ILE A 882 5.38 9.17 -20.70
CA ILE A 882 4.27 10.06 -20.37
C ILE A 882 4.23 10.22 -18.85
N THR A 883 4.24 11.48 -18.41
CA THR A 883 4.04 11.80 -16.99
C THR A 883 2.60 11.48 -16.59
N PRO A 884 2.37 10.71 -15.50
CA PRO A 884 1.03 10.47 -14.99
C PRO A 884 0.30 11.76 -14.59
N ASP A 885 -1.04 11.75 -14.65
CA ASP A 885 -1.84 12.96 -14.45
C ASP A 885 -2.07 13.33 -12.98
N TYR A 886 -2.09 12.36 -12.06
CA TYR A 886 -2.43 12.59 -10.66
C TYR A 886 -1.77 11.58 -9.73
N ALA A 887 -1.02 12.03 -8.73
CA ALA A 887 -0.41 11.17 -7.73
C ALA A 887 -1.38 10.84 -6.59
N LEU A 888 -1.32 9.62 -6.10
CA LEU A 888 -2.18 9.06 -5.06
C LEU A 888 -1.42 8.79 -3.74
N GLY A 889 -0.13 9.11 -3.68
CA GLY A 889 0.77 8.84 -2.56
C GLY A 889 1.57 7.56 -2.71
N GLY A 890 2.67 7.44 -1.97
CA GLY A 890 3.52 6.25 -1.95
C GLY A 890 2.83 5.02 -1.35
N HIS A 891 2.93 3.90 -2.06
CA HIS A 891 2.53 2.56 -1.63
C HIS A 891 1.06 2.40 -1.20
N THR A 892 0.15 3.24 -1.67
CA THR A 892 -1.28 3.15 -1.30
C THR A 892 -1.97 1.86 -1.76
N ALA A 893 -1.40 1.18 -2.75
CA ALA A 893 -1.96 0.01 -3.41
C ALA A 893 -3.39 0.29 -3.92
N SER A 894 -3.51 1.29 -4.80
CA SER A 894 -4.78 1.67 -5.42
C SER A 894 -5.21 0.62 -6.45
N LEU A 895 -6.27 -0.16 -6.15
CA LEU A 895 -6.68 -1.32 -6.95
C LEU A 895 -8.00 -1.11 -7.69
N GLY A 896 -9.04 -0.61 -7.01
CA GLY A 896 -10.34 -0.35 -7.61
C GLY A 896 -10.41 1.04 -8.24
N LEU A 897 -11.16 1.16 -9.33
CA LEU A 897 -11.47 2.44 -9.96
C LEU A 897 -12.86 2.37 -10.60
N CYS A 898 -13.73 3.31 -10.28
CA CYS A 898 -14.98 3.51 -11.02
C CYS A 898 -15.29 5.00 -11.16
N TRP A 899 -16.02 5.35 -12.22
CA TRP A 899 -16.61 6.68 -12.36
C TRP A 899 -17.84 6.79 -11.45
N MET A 900 -17.94 7.87 -10.69
CA MET A 900 -19.11 8.22 -9.90
C MET A 900 -19.69 9.55 -10.39
N PRO A 901 -20.90 9.54 -10.97
CA PRO A 901 -21.57 10.77 -11.38
C PRO A 901 -22.07 11.57 -10.17
N ALA A 902 -22.19 12.88 -10.36
CA ALA A 902 -22.79 13.77 -9.37
C ALA A 902 -24.21 13.31 -9.01
N GLY A 903 -24.51 13.27 -7.71
CA GLY A 903 -25.81 12.84 -7.20
C GLY A 903 -25.92 11.37 -6.79
N THR A 904 -24.89 10.53 -7.05
CA THR A 904 -24.85 9.17 -6.49
C THR A 904 -24.71 9.22 -4.96
N LEU A 905 -23.73 9.97 -4.44
CA LEU A 905 -23.54 10.19 -3.00
C LEU A 905 -23.64 11.70 -2.67
N PRO A 906 -24.31 12.07 -1.56
CA PRO A 906 -24.49 13.48 -1.19
C PRO A 906 -23.15 14.17 -0.91
N GLY A 907 -22.96 15.37 -1.45
CA GLY A 907 -21.74 16.16 -1.26
C GLY A 907 -20.55 15.74 -2.12
N PHE A 908 -20.72 14.77 -3.03
CA PHE A 908 -19.69 14.37 -3.99
C PHE A 908 -20.12 14.74 -5.43
N PRO A 909 -19.34 15.56 -6.15
CA PRO A 909 -19.60 15.89 -7.56
C PRO A 909 -19.22 14.73 -8.49
N ASP A 910 -19.13 14.99 -9.79
CA ASP A 910 -18.54 14.05 -10.75
C ASP A 910 -17.07 13.76 -10.42
N GLY A 911 -16.66 12.49 -10.49
CA GLY A 911 -15.28 12.11 -10.26
C GLY A 911 -15.02 10.62 -10.21
N MET A 912 -13.82 10.26 -9.79
CA MET A 912 -13.34 8.88 -9.72
C MET A 912 -13.31 8.39 -8.28
N VAL A 913 -13.88 7.22 -8.02
CA VAL A 913 -13.76 6.51 -6.74
C VAL A 913 -12.65 5.48 -6.84
N ILE A 914 -11.81 5.40 -5.80
CA ILE A 914 -10.62 4.54 -5.78
C ILE A 914 -10.59 3.73 -4.49
N GLY A 915 -10.49 2.41 -4.61
CA GLY A 915 -10.22 1.51 -3.49
C GLY A 915 -8.72 1.41 -3.22
N GLN A 916 -8.24 1.91 -2.07
CA GLN A 916 -6.84 1.83 -1.66
C GLN A 916 -6.64 0.66 -0.68
N HIS A 917 -6.04 -0.41 -1.19
CA HIS A 917 -5.86 -1.68 -0.48
C HIS A 917 -4.92 -1.58 0.71
N GLY A 918 -4.02 -0.60 0.68
CA GLY A 918 -3.13 -0.29 1.79
C GLY A 918 -1.71 -0.85 1.63
N SER A 919 -0.75 -0.05 2.09
CA SER A 919 0.67 -0.31 2.01
C SER A 919 1.10 -1.45 2.91
N TRP A 920 2.14 -2.17 2.50
CA TRP A 920 2.90 -3.07 3.35
C TRP A 920 4.39 -2.71 3.42
N ASN A 921 4.83 -1.81 2.53
CA ASN A 921 6.23 -1.46 2.31
C ASN A 921 6.55 -0.03 2.80
N ARG A 922 6.04 0.36 3.96
CA ARG A 922 6.13 1.74 4.47
C ARG A 922 6.27 1.75 5.99
N SER A 923 6.99 2.71 6.55
CA SER A 923 7.21 2.76 8.01
C SER A 923 5.96 3.22 8.78
N THR A 924 5.22 4.15 8.18
CA THR A 924 3.85 4.55 8.54
C THR A 924 2.94 4.08 7.43
N LEU A 925 1.91 3.29 7.71
CA LEU A 925 1.08 2.71 6.66
C LEU A 925 0.25 3.79 5.95
N SER A 926 -0.02 3.59 4.65
CA SER A 926 -0.86 4.44 3.81
C SER A 926 -1.93 3.61 3.09
N GLY A 927 -2.99 4.24 2.59
CA GLY A 927 -4.13 3.55 1.99
C GLY A 927 -5.11 3.05 3.05
N TYR A 928 -5.63 1.83 2.94
CA TYR A 928 -6.66 1.27 3.83
C TYR A 928 -7.92 2.13 3.89
N ARG A 929 -8.39 2.58 2.72
CA ARG A 929 -9.52 3.51 2.60
C ARG A 929 -10.11 3.49 1.20
N VAL A 930 -11.28 4.09 1.06
CA VAL A 930 -11.89 4.40 -0.23
C VAL A 930 -11.89 5.91 -0.39
N ILE A 931 -11.28 6.39 -1.48
CA ILE A 931 -11.17 7.83 -1.76
C ILE A 931 -11.94 8.22 -3.02
N PHE A 932 -12.17 9.52 -3.18
CA PHE A 932 -12.82 10.15 -4.30
C PHE A 932 -11.96 11.30 -4.84
N VAL A 933 -11.63 11.30 -6.11
CA VAL A 933 -10.94 12.41 -6.79
C VAL A 933 -11.98 13.17 -7.61
N PRO A 934 -12.27 14.46 -7.32
CA PRO A 934 -13.23 15.24 -8.09
C PRO A 934 -12.70 15.51 -9.51
N PHE A 935 -13.59 15.52 -10.50
CA PHE A 935 -13.25 15.82 -11.89
C PHE A 935 -13.98 17.08 -12.37
N ALA A 936 -13.34 17.83 -13.26
CA ALA A 936 -13.95 18.92 -14.02
C ALA A 936 -13.31 18.97 -15.42
N GLY A 937 -14.14 19.04 -16.47
CA GLY A 937 -13.64 19.06 -17.86
C GLY A 937 -12.81 17.82 -18.23
N GLY A 938 -13.20 16.64 -17.73
CA GLY A 938 -12.53 15.37 -17.99
C GLY A 938 -11.17 15.19 -17.29
N LYS A 939 -10.83 16.03 -16.30
CA LYS A 939 -9.56 15.96 -15.56
C LYS A 939 -9.77 16.07 -14.05
N PRO A 940 -8.87 15.53 -13.22
CA PRO A 940 -8.86 15.78 -11.78
C PRO A 940 -8.84 17.28 -11.45
N SER A 941 -9.70 17.72 -10.54
CA SER A 941 -9.94 19.15 -10.26
C SER A 941 -9.64 19.57 -8.82
N GLY A 942 -9.24 18.65 -7.94
CA GLY A 942 -8.99 18.95 -6.53
C GLY A 942 -8.33 17.80 -5.74
N PRO A 943 -8.13 17.98 -4.42
CA PRO A 943 -7.57 16.95 -3.54
C PRO A 943 -8.52 15.76 -3.36
N PRO A 944 -8.01 14.58 -2.97
CA PRO A 944 -8.87 13.42 -2.75
C PRO A 944 -9.72 13.58 -1.48
N ARG A 945 -11.01 13.24 -1.63
CA ARG A 945 -12.08 13.00 -0.66
C ARG A 945 -12.03 11.64 0.01
N ASP A 946 -11.94 11.45 1.32
CA ASP A 946 -12.23 10.12 1.89
C ASP A 946 -13.76 9.84 1.79
N ILE A 947 -14.14 8.63 1.36
CA ILE A 947 -15.52 8.10 1.40
C ILE A 947 -15.65 7.14 2.59
N LEU A 948 -14.74 6.16 2.67
CA LEU A 948 -14.66 5.20 3.77
C LEU A 948 -13.25 5.16 4.34
N SER A 949 -13.13 5.07 5.67
CA SER A 949 -11.89 4.91 6.41
C SER A 949 -12.07 3.91 7.57
N GLY A 950 -11.11 3.79 8.50
CA GLY A 950 -11.22 2.87 9.64
C GLY A 950 -10.93 1.39 9.33
N PHE A 951 -10.40 1.07 8.14
CA PHE A 951 -10.02 -0.31 7.78
C PHE A 951 -8.76 -0.81 8.51
N LEU A 952 -7.99 0.08 9.11
CA LEU A 952 -6.75 -0.18 9.83
C LEU A 952 -6.85 0.36 11.26
N SER A 953 -6.36 -0.39 12.25
CA SER A 953 -6.31 0.08 13.64
C SER A 953 -5.37 1.27 13.79
N ASP A 954 -5.66 2.16 14.75
CA ASP A 954 -4.84 3.36 15.04
C ASP A 954 -3.36 3.07 15.30
N ASP A 955 -3.05 1.88 15.84
CA ASP A 955 -1.68 1.44 16.10
C ASP A 955 -1.00 0.74 14.90
N GLU A 956 -1.71 0.67 13.77
CA GLU A 956 -1.31 0.06 12.50
C GLU A 956 -0.92 -1.42 12.61
N LYS A 957 -1.35 -2.13 13.66
CA LYS A 957 -1.05 -3.56 13.85
C LYS A 957 -2.10 -4.49 13.27
N THR A 958 -3.33 -4.03 13.10
CA THR A 958 -4.47 -4.85 12.69
C THR A 958 -5.17 -4.22 11.50
N ALA A 959 -5.34 -5.00 10.42
CA ALA A 959 -6.23 -4.65 9.33
C ALA A 959 -7.59 -5.34 9.56
N TYR A 960 -8.64 -4.55 9.71
CA TYR A 960 -10.02 -5.02 9.78
C TYR A 960 -10.54 -5.37 8.39
N GLY A 961 -10.15 -4.59 7.39
CA GLY A 961 -10.44 -4.85 5.99
C GLY A 961 -9.41 -4.21 5.07
N ARG A 962 -9.53 -4.45 3.76
CA ARG A 962 -8.69 -3.86 2.71
C ARG A 962 -9.50 -3.67 1.43
N PRO A 963 -9.83 -2.42 1.06
CA PRO A 963 -10.62 -2.13 -0.13
C PRO A 963 -9.93 -2.58 -1.43
N VAL A 964 -10.68 -3.23 -2.34
CA VAL A 964 -10.21 -3.67 -3.66
C VAL A 964 -11.08 -3.05 -4.75
N GLY A 965 -12.01 -3.81 -5.35
CA GLY A 965 -12.91 -3.34 -6.39
C GLY A 965 -13.99 -2.39 -5.87
N VAL A 966 -14.35 -1.42 -6.70
CA VAL A 966 -15.42 -0.45 -6.41
C VAL A 966 -16.36 -0.38 -7.62
N ALA A 967 -17.66 -0.31 -7.38
CA ALA A 967 -18.66 -0.25 -8.44
C ALA A 967 -19.88 0.56 -7.99
N ILE A 968 -20.55 1.23 -8.92
CA ILE A 968 -21.84 1.87 -8.62
C ILE A 968 -22.90 0.77 -8.54
N GLY A 969 -23.71 0.78 -7.48
CA GLY A 969 -24.81 -0.17 -7.32
C GLY A 969 -25.89 0.01 -8.38
N ALA A 970 -26.73 -1.01 -8.56
CA ALA A 970 -27.77 -1.03 -9.59
C ALA A 970 -28.79 0.12 -9.46
N ASP A 971 -28.95 0.67 -8.25
CA ASP A 971 -29.80 1.81 -7.96
C ASP A 971 -29.23 3.17 -8.44
N ALA A 972 -27.99 3.19 -8.92
CA ALA A 972 -27.20 4.38 -9.26
C ALA A 972 -27.05 5.42 -8.12
N LYS A 973 -27.40 5.02 -6.89
CA LYS A 973 -27.44 5.84 -5.66
C LYS A 973 -26.64 5.22 -4.52
N SER A 974 -25.92 4.15 -4.81
CA SER A 974 -25.06 3.47 -3.87
C SER A 974 -23.71 3.15 -4.50
N LEU A 975 -22.71 3.02 -3.64
CA LEU A 975 -21.38 2.56 -4.00
C LEU A 975 -21.12 1.22 -3.32
N LEU A 976 -20.73 0.21 -4.10
CA LEU A 976 -20.30 -1.09 -3.63
C LEU A 976 -18.78 -1.14 -3.55
N VAL A 977 -18.25 -1.72 -2.47
CA VAL A 977 -16.81 -1.81 -2.20
C VAL A 977 -16.47 -3.24 -1.77
N ALA A 978 -15.59 -3.89 -2.51
CA ALA A 978 -15.07 -5.21 -2.14
C ALA A 978 -13.99 -5.07 -1.06
N ASP A 979 -14.12 -5.83 0.01
CA ASP A 979 -13.18 -5.89 1.12
C ASP A 979 -12.67 -7.33 1.27
N ASP A 980 -11.45 -7.57 0.78
CA ASP A 980 -10.92 -8.92 0.64
C ASP A 980 -10.41 -9.53 1.96
N VAL A 981 -10.03 -8.71 2.93
CA VAL A 981 -9.65 -9.15 4.28
C VAL A 981 -10.89 -9.27 5.16
N GLY A 982 -11.85 -8.37 4.98
CA GLY A 982 -13.12 -8.37 5.70
C GLY A 982 -14.07 -9.46 5.25
N ASP A 983 -13.85 -10.08 4.08
CA ASP A 983 -14.73 -11.10 3.49
C ASP A 983 -16.16 -10.55 3.27
N ILE A 984 -16.26 -9.27 2.89
CA ILE A 984 -17.49 -8.46 2.81
C ILE A 984 -17.52 -7.64 1.51
N ILE A 985 -18.72 -7.42 0.98
CA ILE A 985 -19.03 -6.30 0.09
C ILE A 985 -19.75 -5.24 0.90
N TRP A 986 -19.14 -4.07 1.05
CA TRP A 986 -19.76 -2.91 1.68
C TRP A 986 -20.63 -2.17 0.68
N ARG A 987 -21.77 -1.64 1.15
CA ARG A 987 -22.62 -0.71 0.41
C ARG A 987 -22.65 0.62 1.14
N VAL A 988 -22.39 1.69 0.40
CA VAL A 988 -22.38 3.08 0.89
C VAL A 988 -23.53 3.84 0.24
N THR A 989 -24.28 4.59 1.04
CA THR A 989 -25.41 5.42 0.60
C THR A 989 -25.39 6.77 1.30
N ALA A 990 -26.34 7.65 0.94
CA ALA A 990 -26.77 8.73 1.83
C ALA A 990 -27.23 8.17 3.19
N ALA A 991 -26.99 8.94 4.26
CA ALA A 991 -27.38 8.61 5.63
C ALA A 991 -28.87 8.84 5.94
#